data_AF-A0AAP2XPX9-F1
#
_entry.id   AF-A0AAP2XPX9-F1
#
_cell.length_a   1.000
_cell.length_b   1.000
_cell.length_c   1.000
_cell.angle_alpha   90.00
_cell.angle_beta   90.00
_cell.angle_gamma   90.00
#
_symmetry.space_group_name_H-M   'P 1'
#
loop_
_entity.id
_entity.type
_entity.pdbx_description
1 polymer ?
#
loop_
_entity_poly.entity_id
_entity_poly.type
_entity_poly.pdbx_seq_one_letter_code
_entity_poly.pdbx_strand_id
1 'polypeptide(L)'
;DDARLYLNIEWLDFGSLELTKKNTNQDLIDGAKFNIKSVSYDGYNENTLVKNGKIKVNDLLVGTYEVKETEAPHGYLLNTDTFTVKVEKDKTTVLSVTDDEPKGNIDFQKEIDTSKTNGLKGDATAEGVTFELHASEKITNQAGTKTYYEKGALVSSKKTDANGKIAWSELPLGKYYIQESKTNDSLVFNDAKINVSIDYEGQTVSKVSRSAKGTNRVNMQKIQVFKSGEKDSISGLVKGLQGAEFTFKLYSEVNHVGWDNATTYAVITTDSNGKANTPYLPYGKYIVKETKTPKDYITAPDFTISVTDDYSEYKDVEQVKRVNVNNRPFTSQLKIIKLDAESGKKVTLNGASFKIKDSKGNYVVQKVGGKKYDTFTTNSKNVVTVKDSEEGTVTLPLQLDAGDYSIEEVETPKGFLQLEQPVKFTITNTRDYDKDEDEDPILTVKVKNAQPKGKIILTKTDKATNEALADVEYELTAKENIYSAVDGTLRYAKGATVAKGKTDANGKLVIDSLFMGKYELKETLTNEGYVLSEKVHQINLEQKDLTTKEYVITKNVTNIAPHGEIHVQKRDRDTLEDLSGVTFQLTAKEDIYSLDGRNTLLYKKGEAVSMDISENGYYVTNELGEIHISGLPLGKYELKEVQELEGYVKNNKVYDIDLSYDHTNKIIYSKELDILNKKTATEISKVDATNEKELEGAKLSLRDEDGNLVEEWTSTKDVHIIRGLVSGKKYILHEDLAPLGYATASDVTFTVNEDGSVTKVKMKDEITKVDISKVDATTGKEIEGAKLTLKDKETGEVVESWTSVKEPHRIEGLTVSKTYVLHEDLAPAGYNVASDVEFTISDTGEVQKVVMKDEAKLIVKTGDDTDYKSLSALLIASGLLIAAVICKIKRGKDE
;
A
#
# COMPACT_ATOMS: atom_id res chain seq x y z
N ASP A 1 -51.40 -138.36 -117.55
CA ASP A 1 -50.67 -137.38 -116.73
C ASP A 1 -50.76 -136.00 -117.33
N ASP A 2 -50.59 -134.97 -116.49
CA ASP A 2 -49.61 -133.90 -116.69
C ASP A 2 -49.76 -132.84 -115.58
N ALA A 3 -48.81 -132.83 -114.64
CA ALA A 3 -48.74 -131.83 -113.59
C ALA A 3 -47.98 -130.58 -114.07
N ARG A 4 -48.43 -129.39 -113.66
CA ARG A 4 -47.73 -128.11 -113.93
C ARG A 4 -47.41 -127.39 -112.63
N LEU A 5 -46.17 -126.95 -112.49
CA LEU A 5 -45.69 -126.11 -111.40
C LEU A 5 -45.83 -124.63 -111.77
N TYR A 6 -46.37 -123.82 -110.87
CA TYR A 6 -46.32 -122.36 -110.96
C TYR A 6 -45.27 -121.84 -109.97
N LEU A 7 -44.35 -121.02 -110.46
CA LEU A 7 -43.37 -120.31 -109.64
C LEU A 7 -43.71 -118.82 -109.71
N ASN A 8 -43.89 -118.18 -108.56
CA ASN A 8 -44.10 -116.73 -108.47
C ASN A 8 -42.80 -116.13 -107.89
N ILE A 9 -42.16 -115.24 -108.65
CA ILE A 9 -40.93 -114.55 -108.23
C ILE A 9 -41.26 -113.07 -108.08
N GLU A 10 -41.18 -112.57 -106.85
CA GLU A 10 -41.27 -111.16 -106.54
C GLU A 10 -39.86 -110.56 -106.56
N TRP A 11 -39.62 -109.61 -107.47
CA TRP A 11 -38.30 -108.98 -107.62
C TRP A 11 -38.21 -107.78 -106.67
N LEU A 12 -37.23 -107.82 -105.76
CA LEU A 12 -36.94 -106.67 -104.91
C LEU A 12 -36.15 -105.62 -105.71
N ASP A 13 -36.67 -104.40 -105.69
CA ASP A 13 -36.03 -103.24 -106.31
C ASP A 13 -35.05 -102.60 -105.32
N PHE A 14 -33.81 -102.44 -105.76
CA PHE A 14 -32.72 -101.89 -104.97
C PHE A 14 -32.15 -100.62 -105.61
N GLY A 15 -31.58 -99.76 -104.77
CA GLY A 15 -30.79 -98.60 -105.13
C GLY A 15 -29.64 -98.40 -104.14
N SER A 16 -29.08 -97.20 -104.11
CA SER A 16 -27.94 -96.89 -103.24
C SER A 16 -27.99 -95.47 -102.68
N LEU A 17 -27.32 -95.26 -101.55
CA LEU A 17 -27.11 -93.95 -100.93
C LEU A 17 -25.61 -93.66 -100.86
N GLU A 18 -25.19 -92.52 -101.38
CA GLU A 18 -23.83 -91.99 -101.23
C GLU A 18 -23.86 -90.72 -100.37
N LEU A 19 -23.49 -90.86 -99.10
CA LEU A 19 -23.28 -89.73 -98.19
C LEU A 19 -21.86 -89.20 -98.38
N THR A 20 -21.72 -87.88 -98.50
CA THR A 20 -20.45 -87.16 -98.47
C THR A 20 -20.39 -86.29 -97.22
N LYS A 21 -19.39 -86.49 -96.37
CA LYS A 21 -19.18 -85.70 -95.15
C LYS A 21 -18.10 -84.68 -95.37
N LYS A 22 -18.40 -83.43 -95.01
CA LYS A 22 -17.51 -82.29 -95.21
C LYS A 22 -17.33 -81.43 -93.97
N ASN A 23 -16.31 -80.59 -93.98
CA ASN A 23 -16.28 -79.39 -93.14
C ASN A 23 -16.80 -78.15 -93.90
N THR A 24 -16.86 -76.99 -93.24
CA THR A 24 -17.27 -75.73 -93.87
C THR A 24 -16.32 -75.22 -94.97
N ASN A 25 -15.07 -75.67 -95.02
CA ASN A 25 -14.15 -75.41 -96.14
C ASN A 25 -14.36 -76.36 -97.34
N GLN A 26 -15.38 -77.23 -97.28
CA GLN A 26 -15.71 -78.28 -98.27
C GLN A 26 -14.73 -79.47 -98.34
N ASP A 27 -13.77 -79.57 -97.41
CA ASP A 27 -12.88 -80.73 -97.32
C ASP A 27 -13.67 -81.98 -96.91
N LEU A 28 -13.28 -83.13 -97.44
CA LEU A 28 -13.77 -84.44 -97.04
C LEU A 28 -13.23 -84.82 -95.65
N ILE A 29 -14.09 -85.18 -94.69
CA ILE A 29 -13.70 -85.48 -93.30
C ILE A 29 -14.16 -86.86 -92.83
N ASP A 30 -13.28 -87.55 -92.09
CA ASP A 30 -13.43 -88.95 -91.66
C ASP A 30 -13.76 -89.12 -90.18
N GLY A 31 -14.33 -90.28 -89.83
CA GLY A 31 -14.60 -90.65 -88.44
C GLY A 31 -15.99 -90.29 -87.92
N ALA A 32 -16.76 -89.49 -88.68
CA ALA A 32 -18.17 -89.22 -88.41
C ALA A 32 -18.99 -90.53 -88.40
N LYS A 33 -19.91 -90.68 -87.45
CA LYS A 33 -20.82 -91.84 -87.36
C LYS A 33 -22.25 -91.44 -87.67
N PHE A 34 -22.78 -92.02 -88.74
CA PHE A 34 -24.17 -91.83 -89.15
C PHE A 34 -25.01 -93.05 -88.81
N ASN A 35 -26.19 -92.80 -88.27
CA ASN A 35 -27.28 -93.76 -88.25
C ASN A 35 -28.11 -93.60 -89.53
N ILE A 36 -28.33 -94.69 -90.27
CA ILE A 36 -29.19 -94.75 -91.46
C ILE A 36 -30.32 -95.72 -91.19
N LYS A 37 -31.54 -95.20 -91.12
CA LYS A 37 -32.73 -95.93 -90.70
C LYS A 37 -33.81 -95.83 -91.76
N SER A 38 -34.36 -96.96 -92.23
CA SER A 38 -35.53 -96.95 -93.11
C SER A 38 -36.76 -96.44 -92.36
N VAL A 39 -37.57 -95.64 -93.04
CA VAL A 39 -38.92 -95.25 -92.60
C VAL A 39 -40.00 -95.77 -93.54
N SER A 40 -39.63 -96.47 -94.62
CA SER A 40 -40.59 -97.07 -95.57
C SER A 40 -40.83 -98.56 -95.36
N TYR A 41 -39.96 -99.24 -94.61
CA TYR A 41 -40.11 -100.66 -94.26
C TYR A 41 -39.33 -100.97 -92.98
N ASP A 42 -39.82 -101.94 -92.21
CA ASP A 42 -39.16 -102.37 -90.98
C ASP A 42 -37.95 -103.27 -91.26
N GLY A 43 -36.90 -103.14 -90.44
CA GLY A 43 -35.75 -104.04 -90.43
C GLY A 43 -34.41 -103.45 -90.90
N TYR A 44 -34.37 -102.23 -91.44
CA TYR A 44 -33.11 -101.54 -91.77
C TYR A 44 -32.84 -100.37 -90.83
N ASN A 45 -31.84 -100.51 -89.96
CA ASN A 45 -31.36 -99.46 -89.06
C ASN A 45 -29.88 -99.71 -88.72
N GLU A 46 -28.98 -99.10 -89.49
CA GLU A 46 -27.55 -99.40 -89.44
C GLU A 46 -26.72 -98.18 -89.07
N ASN A 47 -25.68 -98.41 -88.26
CA ASN A 47 -24.67 -97.40 -87.95
C ASN A 47 -23.46 -97.58 -88.87
N THR A 48 -23.06 -96.50 -89.52
CA THR A 48 -21.97 -96.49 -90.49
C THR A 48 -20.95 -95.39 -90.16
N LEU A 49 -19.69 -95.69 -90.44
CA LEU A 49 -18.54 -94.83 -90.16
C LEU A 49 -18.05 -94.24 -91.48
N VAL A 50 -17.93 -92.91 -91.56
CA VAL A 50 -17.34 -92.24 -92.72
C VAL A 50 -15.86 -92.58 -92.87
N LYS A 51 -15.47 -92.97 -94.09
CA LYS A 51 -14.09 -93.23 -94.51
C LYS A 51 -13.83 -92.60 -95.88
N ASN A 52 -12.68 -91.95 -96.08
CA ASN A 52 -12.38 -91.12 -97.25
C ASN A 52 -13.47 -90.05 -97.54
N GLY A 53 -14.07 -89.47 -96.48
CA GLY A 53 -15.14 -88.48 -96.49
C GLY A 53 -16.45 -88.96 -97.08
N LYS A 54 -16.61 -90.26 -97.33
CA LYS A 54 -17.82 -90.82 -97.93
C LYS A 54 -18.31 -92.07 -97.21
N ILE A 55 -19.59 -92.34 -97.40
CA ILE A 55 -20.22 -93.64 -97.18
C ILE A 55 -20.96 -93.96 -98.47
N LYS A 56 -20.77 -95.15 -99.04
CA LYS A 56 -21.66 -95.67 -100.07
C LYS A 56 -22.34 -96.94 -99.56
N VAL A 57 -23.65 -96.88 -99.40
CA VAL A 57 -24.49 -98.02 -99.05
C VAL A 57 -25.17 -98.49 -100.33
N ASN A 58 -24.81 -99.69 -100.78
CA ASN A 58 -25.45 -100.34 -101.93
C ASN A 58 -26.60 -101.24 -101.46
N ASP A 59 -27.38 -101.73 -102.41
CA ASP A 59 -28.43 -102.74 -102.20
C ASP A 59 -29.45 -102.34 -101.12
N LEU A 60 -29.71 -101.03 -101.02
CA LEU A 60 -30.78 -100.47 -100.20
C LEU A 60 -32.11 -100.67 -100.94
N LEU A 61 -33.09 -101.26 -100.26
CA LEU A 61 -34.44 -101.39 -100.82
C LEU A 61 -35.00 -100.01 -101.18
N VAL A 62 -35.74 -99.91 -102.29
CA VAL A 62 -36.40 -98.66 -102.70
C VAL A 62 -37.34 -98.17 -101.59
N GLY A 63 -37.14 -96.94 -101.15
CA GLY A 63 -37.80 -96.40 -99.96
C GLY A 63 -37.15 -95.12 -99.44
N THR A 64 -37.73 -94.56 -98.38
CA THR A 64 -37.23 -93.37 -97.69
C THR A 64 -36.48 -93.78 -96.41
N TYR A 65 -35.38 -93.07 -96.14
CA TYR A 65 -34.49 -93.29 -95.01
C TYR A 65 -34.23 -91.97 -94.27
N GLU A 66 -34.18 -92.04 -92.95
CA GLU A 66 -33.62 -91.00 -92.09
C GLU A 66 -32.13 -91.25 -91.91
N VAL A 67 -31.34 -90.17 -91.98
CA VAL A 67 -29.88 -90.18 -91.84
C VAL A 67 -29.50 -89.12 -90.83
N LYS A 68 -28.91 -89.54 -89.72
CA LYS A 68 -28.58 -88.66 -88.59
C LYS A 68 -27.14 -88.87 -88.14
N GLU A 69 -26.42 -87.79 -87.91
CA GLU A 69 -25.10 -87.88 -87.28
C GLU A 69 -25.24 -88.10 -85.77
N THR A 70 -24.44 -89.03 -85.26
CA THR A 70 -24.47 -89.47 -83.86
C THR A 70 -23.17 -89.17 -83.11
N GLU A 71 -22.08 -88.98 -83.85
CA GLU A 71 -20.75 -88.63 -83.34
C GLU A 71 -20.00 -87.91 -84.45
N ALA A 72 -19.52 -86.70 -84.15
CA ALA A 72 -18.71 -85.89 -85.06
C ALA A 72 -17.28 -86.43 -85.11
N PRO A 73 -16.53 -86.15 -86.20
CA PRO A 73 -15.08 -86.32 -86.22
C PRO A 73 -14.39 -85.56 -85.08
N HIS A 74 -13.28 -86.10 -84.58
CA HIS A 74 -12.48 -85.39 -83.57
C HIS A 74 -12.01 -84.02 -84.09
N GLY A 75 -12.29 -82.97 -83.34
CA GLY A 75 -12.00 -81.57 -83.70
C GLY A 75 -13.17 -80.83 -84.35
N TYR A 76 -14.30 -81.50 -84.57
CA TYR A 76 -15.51 -80.92 -85.16
C TYR A 76 -16.68 -80.93 -84.17
N LEU A 77 -17.69 -80.11 -84.44
CA LEU A 77 -18.94 -80.02 -83.71
C LEU A 77 -19.98 -81.00 -84.27
N LEU A 78 -20.74 -81.64 -83.40
CA LEU A 78 -21.80 -82.57 -83.80
C LEU A 78 -22.92 -81.83 -84.53
N ASN A 79 -23.07 -82.13 -85.81
CA ASN A 79 -24.27 -81.75 -86.55
C ASN A 79 -25.48 -82.49 -85.95
N THR A 80 -26.46 -81.74 -85.43
CA THR A 80 -27.64 -82.30 -84.76
C THR A 80 -28.84 -82.52 -85.68
N ASP A 81 -28.73 -82.09 -86.94
CA ASP A 81 -29.79 -82.18 -87.93
C ASP A 81 -30.08 -83.64 -88.30
N THR A 82 -31.29 -83.87 -88.82
CA THR A 82 -31.73 -85.18 -89.30
C THR A 82 -32.18 -85.05 -90.74
N PHE A 83 -31.52 -85.76 -91.65
CA PHE A 83 -31.70 -85.65 -93.09
C PHE A 83 -32.59 -86.79 -93.58
N THR A 84 -33.55 -86.49 -94.45
CA THR A 84 -34.42 -87.51 -95.06
C THR A 84 -34.05 -87.69 -96.53
N VAL A 85 -33.77 -88.92 -96.95
CA VAL A 85 -33.37 -89.27 -98.32
C VAL A 85 -34.24 -90.36 -98.90
N LYS A 86 -34.56 -90.28 -100.20
CA LYS A 86 -35.32 -91.30 -100.92
C LYS A 86 -34.39 -92.07 -101.84
N VAL A 87 -34.34 -93.39 -101.71
CA VAL A 87 -33.63 -94.32 -102.59
C VAL A 87 -34.60 -94.79 -103.68
N GLU A 88 -34.15 -94.76 -104.94
CA GLU A 88 -34.93 -95.18 -106.11
C GLU A 88 -34.20 -96.29 -106.87
N LYS A 89 -34.97 -97.13 -107.58
CA LYS A 89 -34.47 -98.30 -108.29
C LYS A 89 -33.33 -97.94 -109.23
N ASP A 90 -32.25 -98.72 -109.19
CA ASP A 90 -31.06 -98.61 -110.06
C ASP A 90 -30.35 -97.23 -110.01
N LYS A 91 -30.63 -96.39 -109.00
CA LYS A 91 -30.01 -95.07 -108.81
C LYS A 91 -29.14 -94.99 -107.55
N THR A 92 -28.22 -94.04 -107.54
CA THR A 92 -27.53 -93.56 -106.33
C THR A 92 -28.10 -92.21 -105.92
N THR A 93 -28.75 -92.14 -104.77
CA THR A 93 -29.13 -90.88 -104.12
C THR A 93 -27.91 -90.30 -103.39
N VAL A 94 -27.70 -88.98 -103.49
CA VAL A 94 -26.56 -88.30 -102.86
C VAL A 94 -27.02 -87.39 -101.72
N LEU A 95 -26.29 -87.41 -100.61
CA LEU A 95 -26.47 -86.51 -99.47
C LEU A 95 -25.13 -85.88 -99.09
N SER A 96 -25.11 -84.60 -98.75
CA SER A 96 -23.92 -83.94 -98.19
C SER A 96 -24.24 -83.36 -96.83
N VAL A 97 -23.44 -83.69 -95.82
CA VAL A 97 -23.55 -83.18 -94.45
C VAL A 97 -22.27 -82.43 -94.09
N THR A 98 -22.38 -81.37 -93.29
CA THR A 98 -21.26 -80.47 -92.96
C THR A 98 -21.16 -80.20 -91.46
N ASP A 99 -19.93 -80.21 -90.93
CA ASP A 99 -19.62 -79.75 -89.58
C ASP A 99 -18.83 -78.44 -89.56
N ASP A 100 -19.04 -77.71 -88.47
CA ASP A 100 -18.22 -76.60 -88.02
C ASP A 100 -17.08 -77.05 -87.13
N GLU A 101 -15.98 -76.30 -87.15
CA GLU A 101 -14.92 -76.38 -86.15
C GLU A 101 -15.27 -75.42 -84.99
N PRO A 102 -15.09 -75.81 -83.72
CA PRO A 102 -15.25 -74.89 -82.62
C PRO A 102 -14.15 -73.83 -82.63
N LYS A 103 -14.46 -72.68 -82.03
CA LYS A 103 -13.56 -71.53 -81.94
C LYS A 103 -13.20 -71.25 -80.49
N GLY A 104 -12.40 -70.22 -80.23
CA GLY A 104 -12.12 -69.77 -78.88
C GLY A 104 -12.01 -68.27 -78.70
N ASN A 105 -11.96 -67.90 -77.44
CA ASN A 105 -11.83 -66.54 -76.94
C ASN A 105 -10.66 -66.48 -75.96
N ILE A 106 -9.93 -65.37 -75.95
CA ILE A 106 -8.87 -65.08 -74.97
C ILE A 106 -9.17 -63.71 -74.35
N ASP A 107 -9.43 -63.70 -73.06
CA ASP A 107 -9.53 -62.48 -72.25
C ASP A 107 -8.18 -62.22 -71.55
N PHE A 108 -7.68 -60.99 -71.63
CA PHE A 108 -6.39 -60.59 -71.08
C PHE A 108 -6.54 -59.39 -70.14
N GLN A 109 -5.89 -59.47 -68.99
CA GLN A 109 -5.83 -58.41 -67.98
C GLN A 109 -4.38 -57.94 -67.77
N LYS A 110 -4.14 -56.65 -68.00
CA LYS A 110 -2.92 -55.94 -67.60
C LYS A 110 -3.05 -55.49 -66.15
N GLU A 111 -2.01 -55.74 -65.36
CA GLU A 111 -1.86 -55.28 -63.98
C GLU A 111 -0.61 -54.38 -63.87
N ILE A 112 -0.60 -53.46 -62.89
CA ILE A 112 0.55 -52.59 -62.60
C ILE A 112 1.27 -53.13 -61.37
N ASP A 113 2.55 -53.41 -61.49
CA ASP A 113 3.42 -53.77 -60.38
C ASP A 113 3.88 -52.52 -59.62
N THR A 114 3.43 -52.42 -58.37
CA THR A 114 3.74 -51.36 -57.40
C THR A 114 4.62 -51.84 -56.24
N SER A 115 5.23 -53.03 -56.35
CA SER A 115 6.03 -53.67 -55.29
C SER A 115 7.22 -52.82 -54.83
N LYS A 116 7.82 -52.05 -55.74
CA LYS A 116 8.97 -51.17 -55.46
C LYS A 116 8.59 -49.74 -55.04
N THR A 117 7.31 -49.39 -55.09
CA THR A 117 6.76 -48.05 -54.82
C THR A 117 5.78 -48.08 -53.64
N ASN A 118 6.02 -48.97 -52.67
CA ASN A 118 5.22 -49.14 -51.45
C ASN A 118 3.72 -49.40 -51.70
N GLY A 119 3.36 -50.07 -52.80
CA GLY A 119 1.97 -50.31 -53.19
C GLY A 119 1.29 -49.14 -53.91
N LEU A 120 1.95 -47.99 -54.02
CA LEU A 120 1.42 -46.79 -54.67
C LEU A 120 1.76 -46.79 -56.17
N LYS A 121 0.78 -46.46 -57.02
CA LYS A 121 0.97 -46.36 -58.48
C LYS A 121 1.15 -44.93 -59.02
N GLY A 122 0.95 -43.90 -58.19
CA GLY A 122 0.96 -42.51 -58.66
C GLY A 122 -0.12 -42.27 -59.72
N ASP A 123 0.22 -41.49 -60.74
CA ASP A 123 -0.64 -41.21 -61.90
C ASP A 123 -0.62 -42.34 -62.96
N ALA A 124 0.02 -43.49 -62.69
CA ALA A 124 0.17 -44.55 -63.69
C ALA A 124 -1.15 -45.24 -64.05
N THR A 125 -1.29 -45.52 -65.35
CA THR A 125 -2.45 -46.18 -65.95
C THR A 125 -2.05 -47.44 -66.70
N ALA A 126 -2.94 -48.45 -66.69
CA ALA A 126 -2.80 -49.65 -67.49
C ALA A 126 -3.31 -49.45 -68.93
N GLU A 127 -3.94 -48.31 -69.22
CA GLU A 127 -4.55 -47.98 -70.51
C GLU A 127 -3.52 -47.72 -71.63
N GLY A 128 -3.89 -48.04 -72.87
CA GLY A 128 -3.14 -47.67 -74.06
C GLY A 128 -1.87 -48.50 -74.33
N VAL A 129 -1.49 -49.40 -73.42
CA VAL A 129 -0.45 -50.42 -73.61
C VAL A 129 -0.90 -51.36 -74.73
N THR A 130 -0.03 -51.57 -75.72
CA THR A 130 -0.31 -52.33 -76.94
C THR A 130 0.23 -53.75 -76.81
N PHE A 131 -0.65 -54.73 -76.99
CA PHE A 131 -0.35 -56.15 -77.01
C PHE A 131 -0.66 -56.79 -78.34
N GLU A 132 0.21 -57.69 -78.75
CA GLU A 132 0.12 -58.47 -79.97
C GLU A 132 -0.10 -59.94 -79.62
N LEU A 133 -1.15 -60.52 -80.20
CA LEU A 133 -1.44 -61.94 -80.19
C LEU A 133 -0.79 -62.56 -81.43
N HIS A 134 0.04 -63.58 -81.23
CA HIS A 134 0.71 -64.33 -82.30
C HIS A 134 0.36 -65.81 -82.22
N ALA A 135 0.44 -66.51 -83.35
CA ALA A 135 0.38 -67.97 -83.37
C ALA A 135 1.72 -68.58 -82.89
N SER A 136 1.70 -69.43 -81.87
CA SER A 136 2.88 -70.14 -81.34
C SER A 136 3.31 -71.31 -82.23
N GLU A 137 2.39 -71.81 -83.04
CA GLU A 137 2.57 -72.90 -84.00
C GLU A 137 1.86 -72.57 -85.33
N LYS A 138 2.00 -73.43 -86.34
CA LYS A 138 1.19 -73.31 -87.56
C LYS A 138 -0.22 -73.78 -87.22
N ILE A 139 -1.19 -72.87 -87.35
CA ILE A 139 -2.60 -73.12 -87.04
C ILE A 139 -3.35 -73.37 -88.34
N THR A 140 -3.90 -74.56 -88.49
CA THR A 140 -4.72 -74.98 -89.63
C THR A 140 -6.15 -75.28 -89.18
N ASN A 141 -7.04 -75.50 -90.14
CA ASN A 141 -8.25 -76.27 -89.89
C ASN A 141 -7.88 -77.72 -89.54
N GLN A 142 -8.80 -78.46 -88.93
CA GLN A 142 -8.57 -79.82 -88.43
C GLN A 142 -8.30 -80.83 -89.57
N ALA A 143 -8.75 -80.53 -90.80
CA ALA A 143 -8.39 -81.31 -92.00
C ALA A 143 -6.98 -80.99 -92.56
N GLY A 144 -6.30 -79.95 -92.05
CA GLY A 144 -4.95 -79.55 -92.46
C GLY A 144 -4.81 -78.87 -93.83
N THR A 145 -5.91 -78.71 -94.57
CA THR A 145 -5.94 -78.15 -95.93
C THR A 145 -5.90 -76.62 -95.98
N LYS A 146 -6.43 -75.96 -94.95
CA LYS A 146 -6.48 -74.50 -94.80
C LYS A 146 -5.59 -74.08 -93.64
N THR A 147 -4.57 -73.27 -93.92
CA THR A 147 -3.79 -72.59 -92.87
C THR A 147 -4.50 -71.29 -92.50
N TYR A 148 -4.82 -71.10 -91.22
CA TYR A 148 -5.28 -69.82 -90.69
C TYR A 148 -4.10 -68.89 -90.39
N TYR A 149 -3.04 -69.42 -89.74
CA TYR A 149 -1.85 -68.67 -89.36
C TYR A 149 -0.60 -69.55 -89.48
N GLU A 150 0.49 -68.99 -90.01
CA GLU A 150 1.81 -69.62 -89.92
C GLU A 150 2.44 -69.39 -88.54
N LYS A 151 3.39 -70.23 -88.15
CA LYS A 151 4.08 -70.10 -86.87
C LYS A 151 4.76 -68.72 -86.75
N GLY A 152 4.44 -67.99 -85.69
CA GLY A 152 4.94 -66.65 -85.39
C GLY A 152 4.13 -65.51 -86.03
N ALA A 153 3.15 -65.82 -86.90
CA ALA A 153 2.33 -64.79 -87.54
C ALA A 153 1.55 -63.96 -86.52
N LEU A 154 1.48 -62.64 -86.76
CA LEU A 154 0.65 -61.72 -86.00
C LEU A 154 -0.83 -62.00 -86.32
N VAL A 155 -1.60 -62.32 -85.27
CA VAL A 155 -3.04 -62.63 -85.34
C VAL A 155 -3.86 -61.36 -85.14
N SER A 156 -3.47 -60.53 -84.16
CA SER A 156 -4.16 -59.29 -83.81
C SER A 156 -3.27 -58.40 -82.94
N SER A 157 -3.30 -57.08 -83.16
CA SER A 157 -2.71 -56.08 -82.27
C SER A 157 -3.83 -55.24 -81.64
N LYS A 158 -3.83 -55.10 -80.31
CA LYS A 158 -4.86 -54.36 -79.56
C LYS A 158 -4.24 -53.55 -78.43
N LYS A 159 -4.91 -52.46 -78.07
CA LYS A 159 -4.59 -51.69 -76.87
C LYS A 159 -5.50 -52.09 -75.72
N THR A 160 -4.94 -52.05 -74.52
CA THR A 160 -5.66 -52.10 -73.25
C THR A 160 -6.62 -50.92 -73.11
N ASP A 161 -7.81 -51.19 -72.59
CA ASP A 161 -8.78 -50.16 -72.19
C ASP A 161 -8.38 -49.48 -70.85
N ALA A 162 -9.20 -48.54 -70.38
CA ALA A 162 -9.04 -47.87 -69.08
C ALA A 162 -8.96 -48.83 -67.87
N ASN A 163 -9.45 -50.08 -68.00
CA ASN A 163 -9.39 -51.12 -66.97
C ASN A 163 -8.22 -52.09 -67.18
N GLY A 164 -7.34 -51.86 -68.16
CA GLY A 164 -6.23 -52.74 -68.52
C GLY A 164 -6.64 -53.99 -69.31
N LYS A 165 -7.84 -54.05 -69.89
CA LYS A 165 -8.39 -55.26 -70.51
C LYS A 165 -8.24 -55.30 -72.02
N ILE A 166 -8.08 -56.50 -72.56
CA ILE A 166 -8.16 -56.84 -73.98
C ILE A 166 -8.93 -58.16 -74.12
N ALA A 167 -9.80 -58.27 -75.13
CA ALA A 167 -10.46 -59.53 -75.48
C ALA A 167 -10.22 -59.86 -76.97
N TRP A 168 -9.90 -61.11 -77.28
CA TRP A 168 -9.88 -61.68 -78.62
C TRP A 168 -10.95 -62.78 -78.72
N SER A 169 -11.61 -62.88 -79.86
CA SER A 169 -12.76 -63.77 -80.05
C SER A 169 -12.78 -64.36 -81.45
N GLU A 170 -13.53 -65.44 -81.64
CA GLU A 170 -13.64 -66.18 -82.92
C GLU A 170 -12.29 -66.74 -83.43
N LEU A 171 -11.35 -66.98 -82.52
CA LEU A 171 -10.04 -67.56 -82.84
C LEU A 171 -10.20 -69.05 -83.22
N PRO A 172 -9.49 -69.56 -84.23
CA PRO A 172 -9.33 -71.00 -84.43
C PRO A 172 -8.74 -71.70 -83.18
N LEU A 173 -8.89 -73.02 -83.09
CA LEU A 173 -8.15 -73.81 -82.11
C LEU A 173 -6.64 -73.76 -82.40
N GLY A 174 -5.81 -73.79 -81.37
CA GLY A 174 -4.35 -73.79 -81.47
C GLY A 174 -3.65 -73.04 -80.33
N LYS A 175 -2.30 -73.10 -80.35
CA LYS A 175 -1.46 -72.36 -79.40
C LYS A 175 -1.14 -70.96 -79.89
N TYR A 176 -1.30 -70.00 -78.99
CA TYR A 176 -1.00 -68.58 -79.18
C TYR A 176 0.00 -68.10 -78.13
N TYR A 177 0.62 -66.95 -78.37
CA TYR A 177 1.29 -66.17 -77.33
C TYR A 177 0.92 -64.69 -77.44
N ILE A 178 0.80 -64.05 -76.29
CA ILE A 178 0.59 -62.60 -76.15
C ILE A 178 1.95 -61.98 -75.82
N GLN A 179 2.31 -60.89 -76.49
CA GLN A 179 3.53 -60.12 -76.24
C GLN A 179 3.21 -58.62 -76.22
N GLU A 180 3.83 -57.86 -75.32
CA GLU A 180 3.74 -56.40 -75.37
C GLU A 180 4.61 -55.87 -76.52
N SER A 181 4.07 -54.99 -77.35
CA SER A 181 4.83 -54.33 -78.43
C SER A 181 5.04 -52.84 -78.21
N LYS A 182 4.25 -52.20 -77.34
CA LYS A 182 4.44 -50.81 -76.92
C LYS A 182 3.81 -50.52 -75.54
N THR A 183 4.59 -49.99 -74.62
CA THR A 183 4.12 -49.43 -73.33
C THR A 183 3.61 -48.00 -73.46
N ASN A 184 3.01 -47.46 -72.38
CA ASN A 184 2.69 -46.05 -72.22
C ASN A 184 3.77 -45.32 -71.39
N ASP A 185 3.72 -43.99 -71.37
CA ASP A 185 4.76 -43.14 -70.74
C ASP A 185 4.84 -43.25 -69.21
N SER A 186 3.94 -44.02 -68.56
CA SER A 186 3.91 -44.23 -67.10
C SER A 186 4.42 -45.59 -66.64
N LEU A 187 4.64 -46.53 -67.58
CA LEU A 187 4.95 -47.92 -67.30
C LEU A 187 6.21 -48.38 -68.06
N VAL A 188 7.05 -49.17 -67.39
CA VAL A 188 8.22 -49.81 -67.99
C VAL A 188 7.78 -50.96 -68.89
N PHE A 189 8.31 -50.98 -70.12
CA PHE A 189 8.05 -52.01 -71.12
C PHE A 189 8.48 -53.41 -70.66
N ASN A 190 7.65 -54.42 -70.94
CA ASN A 190 7.92 -55.82 -70.59
C ASN A 190 7.83 -56.73 -71.83
N ASP A 191 8.95 -57.33 -72.24
CA ASP A 191 9.04 -58.16 -73.43
C ASP A 191 8.61 -59.63 -73.23
N ALA A 192 8.19 -60.00 -72.03
CA ALA A 192 7.79 -61.36 -71.68
C ALA A 192 6.61 -61.88 -72.53
N LYS A 193 6.75 -63.12 -73.04
CA LYS A 193 5.72 -63.80 -73.84
C LYS A 193 4.82 -64.66 -72.95
N ILE A 194 3.51 -64.48 -73.10
CA ILE A 194 2.47 -65.14 -72.28
C ILE A 194 1.73 -66.15 -73.18
N ASN A 195 2.01 -67.43 -73.01
CA ASN A 195 1.45 -68.50 -73.84
C ASN A 195 0.02 -68.85 -73.43
N VAL A 196 -0.86 -69.10 -74.42
CA VAL A 196 -2.26 -69.50 -74.23
C VAL A 196 -2.61 -70.59 -75.24
N SER A 197 -3.25 -71.68 -74.81
CA SER A 197 -3.72 -72.77 -75.70
C SER A 197 -5.24 -72.80 -75.77
N ILE A 198 -5.79 -72.84 -76.98
CA ILE A 198 -7.22 -73.06 -77.25
C ILE A 198 -7.34 -74.48 -77.83
N ASP A 199 -7.61 -75.45 -76.97
CA ASP A 199 -7.63 -76.88 -77.33
C ASP A 199 -9.07 -77.36 -77.56
N TYR A 200 -9.25 -78.49 -78.24
CA TYR A 200 -10.58 -79.08 -78.48
C TYR A 200 -11.16 -79.68 -77.19
N GLU A 201 -12.32 -79.19 -76.75
CA GLU A 201 -13.01 -79.62 -75.51
C GLU A 201 -14.25 -80.50 -75.78
N GLY A 202 -14.38 -81.04 -77.00
CA GLY A 202 -15.42 -82.00 -77.38
C GLY A 202 -16.53 -81.42 -78.28
N GLN A 203 -17.29 -82.33 -78.90
CA GLN A 203 -18.22 -82.07 -80.01
C GLN A 203 -19.43 -81.17 -79.69
N THR A 204 -19.60 -80.75 -78.43
CA THR A 204 -20.67 -79.86 -77.97
C THR A 204 -20.16 -78.48 -77.54
N VAL A 205 -18.85 -78.26 -77.45
CA VAL A 205 -18.25 -77.00 -76.97
C VAL A 205 -17.91 -76.11 -78.16
N SER A 206 -18.86 -75.27 -78.59
CA SER A 206 -18.67 -74.41 -79.77
C SER A 206 -17.69 -73.24 -79.57
N LYS A 207 -17.47 -72.81 -78.31
CA LYS A 207 -16.50 -71.76 -77.95
C LYS A 207 -15.70 -72.11 -76.70
N VAL A 208 -14.39 -72.19 -76.84
CA VAL A 208 -13.42 -72.46 -75.78
C VAL A 208 -12.84 -71.14 -75.26
N SER A 209 -13.12 -70.78 -74.00
CA SER A 209 -12.64 -69.54 -73.40
C SER A 209 -11.37 -69.75 -72.57
N ARG A 210 -10.46 -68.77 -72.60
CA ARG A 210 -9.22 -68.72 -71.83
C ARG A 210 -9.00 -67.33 -71.25
N SER A 211 -8.33 -67.26 -70.09
CA SER A 211 -7.93 -66.01 -69.45
C SER A 211 -6.42 -65.93 -69.25
N ALA A 212 -5.81 -64.79 -69.55
CA ALA A 212 -4.39 -64.52 -69.37
C ALA A 212 -4.15 -63.21 -68.60
N LYS A 213 -2.96 -63.07 -68.01
CA LYS A 213 -2.53 -61.87 -67.27
C LYS A 213 -1.10 -61.48 -67.63
N GLY A 214 -0.82 -60.18 -67.62
CA GLY A 214 0.53 -59.62 -67.73
C GLY A 214 0.72 -58.40 -66.84
N THR A 215 1.96 -58.07 -66.51
CA THR A 215 2.32 -57.00 -65.55
C THR A 215 3.35 -56.04 -66.13
N ASN A 216 3.27 -54.73 -65.85
CA ASN A 216 4.39 -53.79 -66.01
C ASN A 216 4.65 -53.09 -64.67
N ARG A 217 5.92 -52.81 -64.37
CA ARG A 217 6.27 -51.90 -63.28
C ARG A 217 5.97 -50.46 -63.68
N VAL A 218 5.53 -49.65 -62.72
CA VAL A 218 5.47 -48.19 -62.87
C VAL A 218 6.86 -47.57 -63.01
N ASN A 219 6.99 -46.51 -63.82
CA ASN A 219 8.21 -45.67 -63.87
C ASN A 219 8.45 -45.03 -62.50
N MET A 220 9.68 -45.05 -61.99
CA MET A 220 9.96 -44.53 -60.64
C MET A 220 11.33 -43.88 -60.47
N GLN A 221 11.43 -42.94 -59.52
CA GLN A 221 12.66 -42.24 -59.18
C GLN A 221 12.73 -41.87 -57.69
N LYS A 222 13.95 -41.79 -57.12
CA LYS A 222 14.20 -41.17 -55.81
C LYS A 222 14.48 -39.67 -55.96
N ILE A 223 13.93 -38.87 -55.06
CA ILE A 223 14.19 -37.42 -54.96
C ILE A 223 15.09 -37.16 -53.75
N GLN A 224 16.14 -36.36 -53.94
CA GLN A 224 16.95 -35.82 -52.85
C GLN A 224 16.63 -34.33 -52.66
N VAL A 225 16.22 -33.95 -51.46
CA VAL A 225 16.15 -32.54 -51.07
C VAL A 225 17.45 -32.18 -50.36
N PHE A 226 18.09 -31.10 -50.79
CA PHE A 226 19.15 -30.42 -50.07
C PHE A 226 18.63 -29.09 -49.53
N LYS A 227 18.66 -28.93 -48.21
CA LYS A 227 18.13 -27.79 -47.47
C LYS A 227 19.25 -26.86 -47.06
N SER A 228 19.12 -25.57 -47.38
CA SER A 228 20.01 -24.50 -46.93
C SER A 228 19.27 -23.41 -46.16
N GLY A 229 20.04 -22.54 -45.50
CA GLY A 229 19.58 -21.43 -44.66
C GLY A 229 20.37 -20.14 -44.86
N GLU A 230 20.74 -19.83 -46.10
CA GLU A 230 21.52 -18.62 -46.41
C GLU A 230 20.62 -17.54 -47.01
N LYS A 231 20.99 -16.27 -46.78
CA LYS A 231 20.31 -15.12 -47.39
C LYS A 231 20.77 -15.01 -48.85
N ASP A 232 19.82 -14.82 -49.77
CA ASP A 232 20.16 -14.67 -51.19
C ASP A 232 21.22 -13.57 -51.39
N SER A 233 22.23 -13.85 -52.22
CA SER A 233 23.43 -13.04 -52.56
C SER A 233 24.77 -13.42 -51.89
N ILE A 234 24.88 -14.51 -51.13
CA ILE A 234 26.19 -15.05 -50.68
C ILE A 234 26.63 -16.19 -51.61
N SER A 235 27.76 -16.04 -52.29
CA SER A 235 28.37 -17.11 -53.10
C SER A 235 29.42 -17.87 -52.28
N GLY A 236 29.10 -19.08 -51.82
CA GLY A 236 29.98 -19.90 -50.99
C GLY A 236 29.60 -21.38 -50.92
N LEU A 237 30.33 -22.15 -50.11
CA LEU A 237 30.01 -23.54 -49.81
C LEU A 237 28.82 -23.59 -48.82
N VAL A 238 27.61 -23.63 -49.37
CA VAL A 238 26.37 -23.52 -48.60
C VAL A 238 26.25 -24.63 -47.55
N LYS A 239 26.10 -24.26 -46.28
CA LYS A 239 25.94 -25.23 -45.19
C LYS A 239 24.50 -25.77 -45.14
N GLY A 240 24.37 -27.09 -45.02
CA GLY A 240 23.07 -27.75 -44.93
C GLY A 240 22.33 -27.51 -43.61
N LEU A 241 21.00 -27.42 -43.65
CA LEU A 241 20.12 -27.33 -42.48
C LEU A 241 19.51 -28.69 -42.12
N GLN A 242 19.76 -29.14 -40.89
CA GLN A 242 19.19 -30.35 -40.32
C GLN A 242 17.75 -30.15 -39.82
N GLY A 243 16.95 -31.21 -39.87
CA GLY A 243 15.64 -31.27 -39.20
C GLY A 243 14.48 -30.61 -39.97
N ALA A 244 14.70 -30.17 -41.20
CA ALA A 244 13.62 -29.74 -42.09
C ALA A 244 12.86 -30.97 -42.59
N GLU A 245 11.53 -30.96 -42.48
CA GLU A 245 10.69 -32.06 -42.94
C GLU A 245 9.94 -31.68 -44.22
N PHE A 246 9.95 -32.58 -45.20
CA PHE A 246 9.26 -32.42 -46.47
C PHE A 246 8.25 -33.54 -46.68
N THR A 247 7.00 -33.15 -46.93
CA THR A 247 5.92 -34.07 -47.28
C THR A 247 5.63 -33.99 -48.77
N PHE A 248 5.48 -35.14 -49.42
CA PHE A 248 5.22 -35.32 -50.85
C PHE A 248 3.83 -35.92 -51.03
N LYS A 249 2.95 -35.23 -51.77
CA LYS A 249 1.62 -35.72 -52.16
C LYS A 249 1.39 -35.55 -53.66
N LEU A 250 0.61 -36.43 -54.27
CA LEU A 250 0.38 -36.41 -55.72
C LEU A 250 -0.47 -35.19 -56.11
N TYR A 251 -0.04 -34.44 -57.12
CA TYR A 251 -0.63 -33.16 -57.56
C TYR A 251 -2.07 -33.33 -58.07
N SER A 252 -2.33 -34.40 -58.81
CA SER A 252 -3.67 -34.78 -59.31
C SER A 252 -4.64 -35.06 -58.16
N GLU A 253 -4.19 -35.81 -57.15
CA GLU A 253 -4.97 -36.17 -55.97
C GLU A 253 -5.23 -34.96 -55.06
N VAL A 254 -4.20 -34.14 -54.78
CA VAL A 254 -4.35 -32.89 -54.01
C VAL A 254 -5.34 -31.93 -54.67
N ASN A 255 -5.35 -31.84 -56.01
CA ASN A 255 -6.34 -31.03 -56.74
C ASN A 255 -7.76 -31.62 -56.69
N HIS A 256 -7.91 -32.92 -56.41
CA HIS A 256 -9.21 -33.59 -56.34
C HIS A 256 -9.82 -33.57 -54.92
N VAL A 257 -9.02 -33.83 -53.88
CA VAL A 257 -9.51 -33.99 -52.49
C VAL A 257 -8.94 -32.97 -51.49
N GLY A 258 -8.05 -32.08 -51.92
CA GLY A 258 -7.34 -31.13 -51.06
C GLY A 258 -6.09 -31.73 -50.42
N TRP A 259 -5.18 -30.85 -49.94
CA TRP A 259 -3.88 -31.27 -49.41
C TRP A 259 -4.00 -32.22 -48.21
N ASP A 260 -4.88 -31.94 -47.27
CA ASP A 260 -4.96 -32.70 -46.02
C ASP A 260 -5.48 -34.14 -46.24
N ASN A 261 -6.44 -34.31 -47.16
CA ASN A 261 -7.06 -35.61 -47.46
C ASN A 261 -6.27 -36.46 -48.46
N ALA A 262 -5.40 -35.86 -49.29
CA ALA A 262 -4.63 -36.59 -50.29
C ALA A 262 -3.60 -37.54 -49.65
N THR A 263 -3.32 -38.66 -50.31
CA THR A 263 -2.35 -39.68 -49.89
C THR A 263 -0.95 -39.11 -49.76
N THR A 264 -0.26 -39.43 -48.67
CA THR A 264 1.15 -39.11 -48.46
C THR A 264 2.04 -40.17 -49.11
N TYR A 265 2.83 -39.77 -50.09
CA TYR A 265 3.74 -40.66 -50.83
C TYR A 265 5.13 -40.76 -50.17
N ALA A 266 5.60 -39.67 -49.56
CA ALA A 266 6.79 -39.66 -48.72
C ALA A 266 6.73 -38.55 -47.67
N VAL A 267 7.33 -38.80 -46.51
CA VAL A 267 7.77 -37.78 -45.55
C VAL A 267 9.25 -38.02 -45.33
N ILE A 268 10.07 -36.98 -45.48
CA ILE A 268 11.53 -37.08 -45.34
C ILE A 268 12.04 -35.93 -44.46
N THR A 269 13.06 -36.20 -43.63
CA THR A 269 13.67 -35.19 -42.76
C THR A 269 15.16 -35.05 -43.09
N THR A 270 15.69 -33.83 -43.10
CA THR A 270 17.10 -33.58 -43.44
C THR A 270 18.07 -33.97 -42.34
N ASP A 271 19.17 -34.60 -42.74
CA ASP A 271 20.30 -35.01 -41.90
C ASP A 271 21.18 -33.82 -41.47
N SER A 272 22.26 -34.10 -40.73
CA SER A 272 23.24 -33.08 -40.30
C SER A 272 23.99 -32.39 -41.45
N ASN A 273 23.91 -32.92 -42.67
CA ASN A 273 24.44 -32.33 -43.90
C ASN A 273 23.36 -31.60 -44.72
N GLY A 274 22.15 -31.46 -44.18
CA GLY A 274 20.99 -30.85 -44.84
C GLY A 274 20.39 -31.67 -45.97
N LYS A 275 20.60 -32.99 -46.03
CA LYS A 275 20.10 -33.86 -47.11
C LYS A 275 19.03 -34.82 -46.61
N ALA A 276 18.03 -35.04 -47.45
CA ALA A 276 16.98 -36.04 -47.25
C ALA A 276 16.69 -36.75 -48.58
N ASN A 277 16.37 -38.05 -48.56
CA ASN A 277 16.03 -38.82 -49.76
C ASN A 277 14.67 -39.50 -49.60
N THR A 278 13.84 -39.48 -50.64
CA THR A 278 12.59 -40.26 -50.66
C THR A 278 12.86 -41.75 -50.89
N PRO A 279 11.91 -42.63 -50.55
CA PRO A 279 11.71 -43.90 -51.25
C PRO A 279 11.53 -43.68 -52.77
N TYR A 280 11.45 -44.76 -53.55
CA TYR A 280 11.04 -44.64 -54.95
C TYR A 280 9.61 -44.08 -55.03
N LEU A 281 9.49 -42.88 -55.60
CA LEU A 281 8.21 -42.31 -55.95
C LEU A 281 7.80 -42.84 -57.34
N PRO A 282 6.56 -43.33 -57.51
CA PRO A 282 6.04 -43.74 -58.82
C PRO A 282 5.82 -42.53 -59.73
N TYR A 283 5.51 -42.81 -61.00
CA TYR A 283 5.16 -41.84 -62.03
C TYR A 283 4.11 -40.83 -61.56
N GLY A 284 4.34 -39.55 -61.85
CA GLY A 284 3.39 -38.49 -61.56
C GLY A 284 4.05 -37.18 -61.19
N LYS A 285 3.22 -36.15 -60.99
CA LYS A 285 3.64 -34.84 -60.48
C LYS A 285 3.27 -34.76 -59.00
N TYR A 286 4.17 -34.26 -58.17
CA TYR A 286 4.00 -34.14 -56.72
C TYR A 286 4.02 -32.68 -56.29
N ILE A 287 3.20 -32.33 -55.31
CA ILE A 287 3.36 -31.12 -54.48
C ILE A 287 4.25 -31.51 -53.30
N VAL A 288 5.25 -30.68 -53.03
CA VAL A 288 6.18 -30.81 -51.91
C VAL A 288 6.02 -29.59 -51.01
N LYS A 289 5.74 -29.83 -49.73
CA LYS A 289 5.67 -28.78 -48.70
C LYS A 289 6.72 -29.03 -47.63
N GLU A 290 7.36 -27.97 -47.13
CA GLU A 290 8.15 -28.05 -45.90
C GLU A 290 7.17 -28.10 -44.71
N THR A 291 6.80 -29.30 -44.26
CA THR A 291 5.85 -29.51 -43.16
C THR A 291 6.43 -29.23 -41.78
N LYS A 292 7.77 -29.12 -41.68
CA LYS A 292 8.46 -28.67 -40.47
C LYS A 292 9.67 -27.83 -40.85
N THR A 293 9.57 -26.53 -40.62
CA THR A 293 10.67 -25.59 -40.80
C THR A 293 11.64 -25.65 -39.62
N PRO A 294 12.97 -25.67 -39.84
CA PRO A 294 13.95 -25.55 -38.76
C PRO A 294 13.75 -24.29 -37.91
N LYS A 295 14.14 -24.37 -36.64
CA LYS A 295 14.15 -23.22 -35.73
C LYS A 295 14.96 -22.07 -36.34
N ASP A 296 14.49 -20.84 -36.17
CA ASP A 296 15.15 -19.58 -36.57
C ASP A 296 15.11 -19.28 -38.10
N TYR A 297 14.26 -19.99 -38.86
CA TYR A 297 14.09 -19.85 -40.31
C TYR A 297 12.64 -19.63 -40.75
N ILE A 298 12.43 -19.01 -41.91
CA ILE A 298 11.10 -18.88 -42.55
C ILE A 298 10.84 -20.10 -43.44
N THR A 299 9.59 -20.60 -43.43
CA THR A 299 9.16 -21.76 -44.23
C THR A 299 9.38 -21.54 -45.72
N ALA A 300 9.97 -22.54 -46.40
CA ALA A 300 10.10 -22.49 -47.85
C ALA A 300 8.72 -22.55 -48.55
N PRO A 301 8.52 -21.81 -49.66
CA PRO A 301 7.28 -21.91 -50.43
C PRO A 301 7.10 -23.32 -51.03
N ASP A 302 5.84 -23.75 -51.13
CA ASP A 302 5.44 -24.98 -51.80
C ASP A 302 6.01 -25.05 -53.22
N PHE A 303 6.52 -26.21 -53.62
CA PHE A 303 7.02 -26.45 -54.98
C PHE A 303 6.54 -27.78 -55.54
N THR A 304 6.71 -27.99 -56.85
CA THR A 304 6.33 -29.25 -57.50
C THR A 304 7.52 -29.98 -58.10
N ILE A 305 7.52 -31.30 -58.00
CA ILE A 305 8.53 -32.19 -58.61
C ILE A 305 7.82 -33.29 -59.39
N SER A 306 8.33 -33.65 -60.57
CA SER A 306 7.76 -34.73 -61.39
C SER A 306 8.70 -35.92 -61.50
N VAL A 307 8.12 -37.12 -61.49
CA VAL A 307 8.72 -38.39 -61.91
C VAL A 307 8.09 -38.77 -63.25
N THR A 308 8.90 -38.84 -64.30
CA THR A 308 8.46 -39.08 -65.69
C THR A 308 8.98 -40.40 -66.23
N ASP A 309 10.26 -40.67 -66.03
CA ASP A 309 10.96 -41.82 -66.59
C ASP A 309 11.40 -42.76 -65.47
N ASP A 310 11.73 -44.01 -65.82
CA ASP A 310 12.32 -44.94 -64.87
C ASP A 310 13.84 -44.76 -64.77
N TYR A 311 14.32 -44.52 -63.56
CA TYR A 311 15.74 -44.31 -63.28
C TYR A 311 16.38 -45.45 -62.46
N SER A 312 15.68 -46.57 -62.30
CA SER A 312 16.12 -47.74 -61.53
C SER A 312 16.91 -48.77 -62.34
N GLU A 313 16.96 -48.62 -63.67
CA GLU A 313 17.56 -49.60 -64.59
C GLU A 313 19.01 -49.27 -65.01
N TYR A 314 19.52 -48.10 -64.61
CA TYR A 314 20.93 -47.74 -64.74
C TYR A 314 21.79 -48.51 -63.72
N LYS A 315 22.34 -49.65 -64.16
CA LYS A 315 23.00 -50.64 -63.28
C LYS A 315 24.22 -50.13 -62.50
N ASP A 316 24.89 -49.08 -62.98
CA ASP A 316 26.17 -48.64 -62.42
C ASP A 316 26.06 -47.44 -61.45
N VAL A 317 24.98 -46.64 -61.52
CA VAL A 317 24.74 -45.49 -60.61
C VAL A 317 23.23 -45.25 -60.43
N GLU A 318 22.74 -45.25 -59.19
CA GLU A 318 21.37 -44.83 -58.86
C GLU A 318 21.18 -43.32 -59.11
N GLN A 319 20.35 -42.96 -60.10
CA GLN A 319 20.14 -41.56 -60.48
C GLN A 319 19.08 -40.87 -59.60
N VAL A 320 19.54 -40.23 -58.52
CA VAL A 320 18.70 -39.47 -57.60
C VAL A 320 18.55 -38.01 -58.06
N LYS A 321 17.31 -37.56 -58.26
CA LYS A 321 16.99 -36.19 -58.70
C LYS A 321 17.13 -35.21 -57.54
N ARG A 322 18.03 -34.24 -57.65
CA ARG A 322 18.34 -33.28 -56.57
C ARG A 322 17.52 -32.00 -56.70
N VAL A 323 16.98 -31.51 -55.58
CA VAL A 323 16.30 -30.21 -55.46
C VAL A 323 16.94 -29.44 -54.30
N ASN A 324 17.35 -28.20 -54.55
CA ASN A 324 17.87 -27.30 -53.52
C ASN A 324 16.72 -26.43 -53.00
N VAL A 325 16.50 -26.40 -51.69
CA VAL A 325 15.44 -25.62 -51.04
C VAL A 325 16.07 -24.71 -50.00
N ASN A 326 16.00 -23.40 -50.20
CA ASN A 326 16.57 -22.39 -49.30
C ASN A 326 15.51 -21.82 -48.35
N ASN A 327 15.85 -21.63 -47.07
CA ASN A 327 15.01 -20.86 -46.14
C ASN A 327 15.70 -19.54 -45.85
N ARG A 328 14.97 -18.45 -46.00
CA ARG A 328 15.41 -17.14 -45.53
C ARG A 328 15.55 -17.21 -43.99
N PRO A 329 16.69 -16.75 -43.40
CA PRO A 329 16.80 -16.57 -41.96
C PRO A 329 15.65 -15.69 -41.44
N PHE A 330 15.08 -16.04 -40.30
CA PHE A 330 14.09 -15.18 -39.67
C PHE A 330 14.76 -13.90 -39.16
N THR A 331 14.15 -12.75 -39.42
CA THR A 331 14.63 -11.43 -39.01
C THR A 331 13.50 -10.69 -38.29
N SER A 332 13.83 -9.83 -37.33
CA SER A 332 12.85 -9.02 -36.59
C SER A 332 13.43 -7.65 -36.23
N GLN A 333 12.59 -6.62 -36.29
CA GLN A 333 12.95 -5.28 -35.83
C GLN A 333 12.92 -5.23 -34.29
N LEU A 334 13.87 -4.54 -33.67
CA LEU A 334 13.93 -4.42 -32.21
C LEU A 334 13.38 -3.07 -31.76
N LYS A 335 12.28 -3.06 -30.98
CA LYS A 335 11.78 -1.90 -30.25
C LYS A 335 12.16 -2.01 -28.78
N ILE A 336 12.92 -1.06 -28.26
CA ILE A 336 13.27 -0.97 -26.84
C ILE A 336 12.35 0.07 -26.19
N ILE A 337 11.73 -0.29 -25.07
CA ILE A 337 10.92 0.61 -24.25
C ILE A 337 11.60 0.81 -22.89
N LYS A 338 11.93 2.05 -22.56
CA LYS A 338 12.48 2.44 -21.27
C LYS A 338 11.34 2.68 -20.28
N LEU A 339 11.34 1.90 -19.21
CA LEU A 339 10.34 1.95 -18.15
C LEU A 339 10.95 2.34 -16.80
N ASP A 340 10.13 2.95 -15.95
CA ASP A 340 10.34 3.01 -14.51
C ASP A 340 10.04 1.65 -13.88
N ALA A 341 10.91 1.16 -12.98
CA ALA A 341 10.79 -0.17 -12.41
C ALA A 341 9.64 -0.31 -11.42
N GLU A 342 9.29 0.77 -10.71
CA GLU A 342 8.28 0.81 -9.64
C GLU A 342 6.87 0.99 -10.22
N SER A 343 6.64 2.03 -11.02
CA SER A 343 5.32 2.34 -11.59
C SER A 343 5.03 1.64 -12.93
N GLY A 344 6.04 1.07 -13.59
CA GLY A 344 5.89 0.46 -14.92
C GLY A 344 5.60 1.44 -16.07
N LYS A 345 5.58 2.75 -15.81
CA LYS A 345 5.35 3.80 -16.81
C LYS A 345 6.56 4.00 -17.73
N LYS A 346 6.32 4.48 -18.96
CA LYS A 346 7.38 4.89 -19.89
C LYS A 346 8.13 6.10 -19.33
N VAL A 347 9.46 6.08 -19.42
CA VAL A 347 10.32 7.21 -19.05
C VAL A 347 10.36 8.18 -20.23
N THR A 348 9.57 9.24 -20.16
CA THR A 348 9.36 10.20 -21.26
C THR A 348 10.04 11.54 -21.04
N LEU A 349 10.51 11.86 -19.83
CA LEU A 349 11.19 13.13 -19.55
C LEU A 349 12.62 13.18 -20.13
N ASN A 350 13.43 12.16 -19.82
CA ASN A 350 14.84 12.07 -20.22
C ASN A 350 15.10 10.75 -20.95
N GLY A 351 15.92 10.79 -21.99
CA GLY A 351 16.31 9.60 -22.75
C GLY A 351 17.31 8.71 -22.00
N ALA A 352 17.31 7.44 -22.37
CA ALA A 352 18.31 6.44 -22.06
C ALA A 352 18.98 5.96 -23.35
N SER A 353 20.29 5.71 -23.33
CA SER A 353 21.06 5.23 -24.47
C SER A 353 21.56 3.79 -24.26
N PHE A 354 21.40 2.95 -25.29
CA PHE A 354 21.72 1.53 -25.24
C PHE A 354 22.72 1.10 -26.32
N LYS A 355 23.53 0.09 -26.04
CA LYS A 355 24.21 -0.73 -27.05
C LYS A 355 23.69 -2.16 -27.00
N ILE A 356 23.65 -2.84 -28.14
CA ILE A 356 23.23 -4.25 -28.23
C ILE A 356 24.45 -5.09 -28.57
N LYS A 357 24.65 -6.21 -27.88
CA LYS A 357 25.64 -7.24 -28.20
C LYS A 357 25.00 -8.50 -28.77
N ASP A 358 25.66 -9.12 -29.74
CA ASP A 358 25.33 -10.45 -30.26
C ASP A 358 25.78 -11.58 -29.30
N SER A 359 25.44 -12.83 -29.64
CA SER A 359 25.83 -14.03 -28.87
C SER A 359 27.34 -14.30 -28.80
N LYS A 360 28.16 -13.59 -29.59
CA LYS A 360 29.62 -13.64 -29.57
C LYS A 360 30.22 -12.48 -28.76
N GLY A 361 29.39 -11.57 -28.23
CA GLY A 361 29.80 -10.39 -27.46
C GLY A 361 30.15 -9.15 -28.29
N ASN A 362 29.96 -9.17 -29.62
CA ASN A 362 30.23 -8.02 -30.48
C ASN A 362 29.08 -7.02 -30.45
N TYR A 363 29.38 -5.73 -30.47
CA TYR A 363 28.34 -4.71 -30.63
C TYR A 363 27.69 -4.75 -32.01
N VAL A 364 26.37 -4.71 -32.04
CA VAL A 364 25.56 -4.55 -33.24
C VAL A 364 25.75 -3.14 -33.79
N VAL A 365 26.22 -3.03 -35.03
CA VAL A 365 26.40 -1.75 -35.74
C VAL A 365 25.59 -1.75 -37.03
N GLN A 366 24.61 -0.86 -37.13
CA GLN A 366 23.75 -0.70 -38.30
C GLN A 366 24.22 0.47 -39.17
N LYS A 367 24.16 0.35 -40.50
CA LYS A 367 24.57 1.42 -41.44
C LYS A 367 23.39 1.82 -42.31
N VAL A 368 22.92 3.06 -42.16
CA VAL A 368 21.76 3.61 -42.89
C VAL A 368 22.12 4.99 -43.43
N GLY A 369 21.87 5.24 -44.73
CA GLY A 369 22.19 6.52 -45.37
C GLY A 369 23.67 6.92 -45.28
N GLY A 370 24.59 5.96 -45.17
CA GLY A 370 26.03 6.20 -44.96
C GLY A 370 26.45 6.35 -43.49
N LYS A 371 25.55 6.73 -42.59
CA LYS A 371 25.80 6.86 -41.14
C LYS A 371 25.79 5.50 -40.44
N LYS A 372 26.70 5.31 -39.47
CA LYS A 372 26.72 4.14 -38.59
C LYS A 372 26.00 4.44 -37.27
N TYR A 373 25.29 3.46 -36.75
CA TYR A 373 24.56 3.47 -35.49
C TYR A 373 24.98 2.25 -34.68
N ASP A 374 25.67 2.45 -33.57
CA ASP A 374 26.05 1.42 -32.59
C ASP A 374 25.42 1.67 -31.20
N THR A 375 24.71 2.79 -31.08
CA THR A 375 24.13 3.34 -29.85
C THR A 375 22.72 3.83 -30.19
N PHE A 376 21.73 3.42 -29.40
CA PHE A 376 20.31 3.62 -29.67
C PHE A 376 19.65 4.30 -28.47
N THR A 377 19.22 5.55 -28.67
CA THR A 377 18.74 6.43 -27.61
C THR A 377 17.22 6.63 -27.72
N THR A 378 16.53 6.45 -26.59
CA THR A 378 15.07 6.61 -26.50
C THR A 378 14.63 8.06 -26.70
N ASN A 379 13.56 8.22 -27.48
CA ASN A 379 12.92 9.52 -27.68
C ASN A 379 12.32 10.02 -26.36
N SER A 380 12.40 11.30 -26.05
CA SER A 380 11.89 11.90 -24.82
C SER A 380 11.75 13.42 -24.97
N LYS A 381 11.03 14.07 -24.06
CA LYS A 381 10.82 15.52 -24.03
C LYS A 381 12.13 16.31 -24.10
N ASN A 382 13.15 15.87 -23.37
CA ASN A 382 14.45 16.55 -23.32
C ASN A 382 15.47 16.00 -24.34
N VAL A 383 15.22 14.84 -24.96
CA VAL A 383 16.12 14.20 -25.92
C VAL A 383 15.31 13.63 -27.09
N VAL A 384 15.19 14.41 -28.16
CA VAL A 384 14.46 14.00 -29.38
C VAL A 384 15.42 13.36 -30.37
N THR A 385 15.25 12.07 -30.66
CA THR A 385 16.17 11.28 -31.52
C THR A 385 15.58 11.00 -32.89
N VAL A 386 14.27 10.76 -32.94
CA VAL A 386 13.47 10.63 -34.16
C VAL A 386 12.20 11.46 -33.97
N LYS A 387 11.94 12.41 -34.87
CA LYS A 387 10.72 13.22 -34.82
C LYS A 387 9.49 12.33 -34.95
N ASP A 388 8.41 12.73 -34.27
CA ASP A 388 7.10 12.07 -34.31
C ASP A 388 7.11 10.59 -33.85
N SER A 389 8.20 10.16 -33.18
CA SER A 389 8.32 8.83 -32.57
C SER A 389 7.85 8.81 -31.10
N GLU A 390 7.42 7.63 -30.64
CA GLU A 390 6.84 7.47 -29.31
C GLU A 390 7.87 7.69 -28.17
N GLU A 391 7.56 8.62 -27.25
CA GLU A 391 8.40 8.92 -26.08
C GLU A 391 8.61 7.68 -25.18
N GLY A 392 9.81 7.58 -24.61
CA GLY A 392 10.29 6.43 -23.85
C GLY A 392 10.63 5.20 -24.69
N THR A 393 10.71 5.32 -26.02
CA THR A 393 11.03 4.21 -26.92
C THR A 393 12.13 4.53 -27.92
N VAL A 394 12.81 3.50 -28.41
CA VAL A 394 13.68 3.54 -29.58
C VAL A 394 13.50 2.26 -30.38
N THR A 395 13.39 2.39 -31.70
CA THR A 395 13.32 1.26 -32.63
C THR A 395 14.59 1.24 -33.46
N LEU A 396 15.20 0.07 -33.63
CA LEU A 396 16.39 -0.09 -34.46
C LEU A 396 16.03 0.09 -35.95
N PRO A 397 16.77 0.90 -36.72
CA PRO A 397 16.40 1.23 -38.09
C PRO A 397 16.58 0.08 -39.10
N LEU A 398 17.28 -0.99 -38.74
CA LEU A 398 17.32 -2.25 -39.50
C LEU A 398 16.89 -3.43 -38.61
N GLN A 399 16.32 -4.45 -39.22
CA GLN A 399 16.04 -5.72 -38.54
C GLN A 399 17.33 -6.44 -38.09
N LEU A 400 17.21 -7.24 -37.03
CA LEU A 400 18.23 -8.16 -36.56
C LEU A 400 17.89 -9.58 -37.01
N ASP A 401 18.91 -10.41 -37.26
CA ASP A 401 18.74 -11.84 -37.53
C ASP A 401 18.29 -12.59 -36.26
N ALA A 402 17.75 -13.79 -36.43
CA ALA A 402 17.43 -14.67 -35.31
C ALA A 402 18.69 -15.10 -34.53
N GLY A 403 18.61 -15.09 -33.20
CA GLY A 403 19.73 -15.32 -32.30
C GLY A 403 19.55 -14.72 -30.91
N ASP A 404 20.53 -14.99 -30.03
CA ASP A 404 20.62 -14.43 -28.67
C ASP A 404 21.37 -13.10 -28.65
N TYR A 405 20.86 -12.16 -27.84
CA TYR A 405 21.36 -10.79 -27.74
C TYR A 405 21.32 -10.29 -26.29
N SER A 406 22.05 -9.20 -26.02
CA SER A 406 21.94 -8.45 -24.76
C SER A 406 22.00 -6.95 -24.96
N ILE A 407 21.20 -6.21 -24.18
CA ILE A 407 21.16 -4.74 -24.16
C ILE A 407 21.98 -4.25 -22.96
N GLU A 408 22.97 -3.41 -23.22
CA GLU A 408 23.73 -2.67 -22.23
C GLU A 408 23.28 -1.21 -22.23
N GLU A 409 22.84 -0.69 -21.08
CA GLU A 409 22.58 0.74 -20.91
C GLU A 409 23.93 1.45 -20.73
N VAL A 410 24.22 2.39 -21.64
CA VAL A 410 25.44 3.20 -21.65
C VAL A 410 25.19 4.64 -21.20
N GLU A 411 23.93 5.06 -21.13
CA GLU A 411 23.50 6.33 -20.55
C GLU A 411 22.18 6.12 -19.80
N THR A 412 22.25 6.20 -18.48
CA THR A 412 21.09 6.11 -17.58
C THR A 412 20.32 7.44 -17.59
N PRO A 413 18.97 7.43 -17.71
CA PRO A 413 18.20 8.66 -17.72
C PRO A 413 18.29 9.37 -16.36
N LYS A 414 18.43 10.70 -16.39
CA LYS A 414 18.56 11.53 -15.18
C LYS A 414 17.40 11.29 -14.21
N GLY A 415 17.74 11.01 -12.94
CA GLY A 415 16.78 10.67 -11.88
C GLY A 415 16.57 9.17 -11.67
N PHE A 416 17.30 8.31 -12.39
CA PHE A 416 17.25 6.86 -12.25
C PHE A 416 18.62 6.28 -11.85
N LEU A 417 18.60 5.07 -11.30
CA LEU A 417 19.77 4.24 -11.05
C LEU A 417 20.18 3.50 -12.33
N GLN A 418 21.47 3.20 -12.49
CA GLN A 418 21.96 2.40 -13.62
C GLN A 418 21.53 0.93 -13.50
N LEU A 419 21.50 0.21 -14.63
CA LEU A 419 21.30 -1.23 -14.62
C LEU A 419 22.48 -1.96 -13.95
N GLU A 420 22.19 -2.89 -13.04
CA GLU A 420 23.20 -3.76 -12.43
C GLU A 420 23.67 -4.87 -13.37
N GLN A 421 22.88 -5.24 -14.38
CA GLN A 421 23.14 -6.30 -15.34
C GLN A 421 22.53 -5.99 -16.73
N PRO A 422 23.14 -6.46 -17.84
CA PRO A 422 22.57 -6.32 -19.18
C PRO A 422 21.24 -7.08 -19.35
N VAL A 423 20.30 -6.52 -20.12
CA VAL A 423 18.99 -7.15 -20.41
C VAL A 423 19.14 -8.12 -21.58
N LYS A 424 19.02 -9.42 -21.34
CA LYS A 424 19.11 -10.47 -22.38
C LYS A 424 17.78 -10.70 -23.09
N PHE A 425 17.82 -10.96 -24.40
CA PHE A 425 16.67 -11.31 -25.22
C PHE A 425 17.07 -12.23 -26.39
N THR A 426 16.09 -12.91 -27.00
CA THR A 426 16.32 -13.81 -28.14
C THR A 426 15.28 -13.53 -29.23
N ILE A 427 15.73 -13.51 -30.48
CA ILE A 427 14.88 -13.47 -31.68
C ILE A 427 14.79 -14.88 -32.25
N THR A 428 13.58 -15.42 -32.41
CA THR A 428 13.30 -16.78 -32.88
C THR A 428 11.96 -16.83 -33.61
N ASN A 429 11.87 -17.49 -34.77
CA ASN A 429 10.63 -17.64 -35.56
C ASN A 429 9.42 -18.28 -34.82
N THR A 430 9.59 -18.83 -33.62
CA THR A 430 8.56 -19.53 -32.83
C THR A 430 7.83 -18.67 -31.79
N ARG A 431 8.10 -17.36 -31.75
CA ARG A 431 7.37 -16.42 -30.86
C ARG A 431 6.30 -15.65 -31.64
N ASP A 432 5.23 -15.32 -30.92
CA ASP A 432 4.25 -14.34 -31.35
C ASP A 432 4.88 -12.93 -31.19
N TYR A 433 5.02 -12.21 -32.30
CA TYR A 433 5.63 -10.88 -32.36
C TYR A 433 4.56 -9.86 -32.72
N ASP A 434 4.70 -8.66 -32.15
CA ASP A 434 4.01 -7.48 -32.67
C ASP A 434 4.39 -7.32 -34.17
N LYS A 435 3.52 -6.77 -35.01
CA LYS A 435 3.83 -6.44 -36.41
C LYS A 435 3.74 -4.94 -36.65
N ASP A 436 4.53 -4.42 -37.58
CA ASP A 436 4.34 -3.06 -38.13
C ASP A 436 3.31 -3.03 -39.27
N GLU A 437 3.17 -1.85 -39.90
CA GLU A 437 2.23 -1.60 -41.00
C GLU A 437 2.56 -2.39 -42.29
N ASP A 438 3.81 -2.83 -42.45
CA ASP A 438 4.30 -3.66 -43.57
C ASP A 438 4.24 -5.17 -43.25
N GLU A 439 3.60 -5.54 -42.13
CA GLU A 439 3.55 -6.88 -41.52
C GLU A 439 4.89 -7.46 -41.02
N ASP A 440 5.95 -6.64 -40.94
CA ASP A 440 7.27 -7.07 -40.47
C ASP A 440 7.27 -7.25 -38.94
N PRO A 441 7.89 -8.32 -38.39
CA PRO A 441 7.80 -8.64 -36.97
C PRO A 441 8.70 -7.75 -36.10
N ILE A 442 8.12 -7.11 -35.09
CA ILE A 442 8.77 -6.32 -34.05
C ILE A 442 8.88 -7.12 -32.74
N LEU A 443 10.09 -7.24 -32.21
CA LEU A 443 10.34 -7.63 -30.83
C LEU A 443 10.39 -6.41 -29.92
N THR A 444 9.40 -6.29 -29.04
CA THR A 444 9.39 -5.28 -27.96
C THR A 444 10.16 -5.76 -26.71
N VAL A 445 11.30 -5.15 -26.39
CA VAL A 445 12.07 -5.40 -25.15
C VAL A 445 11.89 -4.25 -24.15
N LYS A 446 11.55 -4.58 -22.90
CA LYS A 446 11.29 -3.61 -21.83
C LYS A 446 12.51 -3.50 -20.89
N VAL A 447 13.12 -2.32 -20.82
CA VAL A 447 14.28 -2.03 -19.96
C VAL A 447 13.84 -1.17 -18.78
N LYS A 448 13.96 -1.71 -17.56
CA LYS A 448 13.44 -1.10 -16.32
C LYS A 448 14.58 -0.60 -15.44
N ASN A 449 14.50 0.65 -14.96
CA ASN A 449 15.41 1.16 -13.94
C ASN A 449 14.62 1.68 -12.75
N ALA A 450 15.13 1.48 -11.54
CA ALA A 450 14.57 2.08 -10.34
C ALA A 450 15.01 3.54 -10.19
N GLN A 451 14.25 4.33 -9.43
CA GLN A 451 14.63 5.66 -8.97
C GLN A 451 15.29 5.54 -7.57
N PRO A 452 16.30 6.35 -7.24
CA PRO A 452 16.78 6.46 -5.86
C PRO A 452 15.67 7.03 -4.97
N LYS A 453 15.62 6.57 -3.71
CA LYS A 453 14.70 7.09 -2.69
C LYS A 453 15.47 7.85 -1.61
N GLY A 454 14.80 8.79 -0.97
CA GLY A 454 15.29 9.49 0.19
C GLY A 454 14.65 8.95 1.47
N LYS A 455 15.36 9.11 2.58
CA LYS A 455 14.90 8.71 3.90
C LYS A 455 15.37 9.69 4.95
N ILE A 456 14.49 10.06 5.85
CA ILE A 456 14.78 10.87 7.01
C ILE A 456 14.70 9.97 8.24
N ILE A 457 15.71 10.04 9.09
CA ILE A 457 15.71 9.43 10.42
C ILE A 457 15.87 10.57 11.43
N LEU A 458 14.82 10.87 12.17
CA LEU A 458 14.84 11.83 13.25
C LEU A 458 14.92 11.08 14.59
N THR A 459 15.75 11.56 15.51
CA THR A 459 15.75 11.16 16.92
C THR A 459 15.45 12.35 17.80
N LYS A 460 14.57 12.16 18.77
CA LYS A 460 13.99 13.20 19.61
C LYS A 460 14.17 12.84 21.08
N THR A 461 14.85 13.70 21.83
CA THR A 461 15.06 13.50 23.26
C THR A 461 14.68 14.73 24.08
N ASP A 462 14.55 14.53 25.39
CA ASP A 462 14.63 15.60 26.36
C ASP A 462 16.03 16.25 26.30
N LYS A 463 16.12 17.55 26.56
CA LYS A 463 17.39 18.29 26.52
C LYS A 463 18.23 18.16 27.80
N ALA A 464 17.59 17.97 28.95
CA ALA A 464 18.23 17.84 30.25
C ALA A 464 18.59 16.38 30.57
N THR A 465 17.65 15.44 30.39
CA THR A 465 17.86 14.02 30.72
C THR A 465 18.45 13.19 29.57
N ASN A 466 18.32 13.66 28.32
CA ASN A 466 18.59 12.89 27.08
C ASN A 466 17.69 11.66 26.89
N GLU A 467 16.58 11.55 27.64
CA GLU A 467 15.62 10.46 27.46
C GLU A 467 14.82 10.61 26.18
N ALA A 468 14.40 9.49 25.60
CA ALA A 468 13.64 9.44 24.36
C ALA A 468 12.22 10.02 24.53
N LEU A 469 11.79 10.89 23.61
CA LEU A 469 10.43 11.46 23.61
C LEU A 469 9.56 10.84 22.52
N ALA A 470 8.62 9.99 22.93
CA ALA A 470 7.62 9.36 22.09
C ALA A 470 6.44 10.30 21.77
N ASP A 471 5.69 9.98 20.72
CA ASP A 471 4.44 10.65 20.29
C ASP A 471 4.53 12.12 19.87
N VAL A 472 5.75 12.68 19.78
CA VAL A 472 6.03 14.02 19.24
C VAL A 472 5.72 14.06 17.75
N GLU A 473 4.86 14.97 17.33
CA GLU A 473 4.40 15.08 15.94
C GLU A 473 5.30 15.97 15.09
N TYR A 474 5.56 15.49 13.87
CA TYR A 474 6.29 16.22 12.84
C TYR A 474 5.54 16.21 11.52
N GLU A 475 5.65 17.32 10.80
CA GLU A 475 5.18 17.49 9.43
C GLU A 475 6.35 17.75 8.48
N LEU A 476 6.40 17.00 7.39
CA LEU A 476 7.33 17.19 6.28
C LEU A 476 6.58 17.84 5.12
N THR A 477 7.04 19.02 4.70
CA THR A 477 6.50 19.75 3.54
C THR A 477 7.54 19.88 2.43
N ALA A 478 7.09 20.07 1.19
CA ALA A 478 7.96 20.32 0.04
C ALA A 478 8.43 21.79 0.03
N LYS A 479 9.75 22.05 0.07
CA LYS A 479 10.32 23.41 0.06
C LYS A 479 10.26 24.08 -1.32
N GLU A 480 10.21 23.26 -2.36
CA GLU A 480 10.12 23.64 -3.77
C GLU A 480 9.17 22.70 -4.52
N ASN A 481 8.84 22.99 -5.77
CA ASN A 481 8.07 22.07 -6.61
C ASN A 481 8.89 20.81 -6.90
N ILE A 482 8.38 19.65 -6.51
CA ILE A 482 9.03 18.36 -6.73
C ILE A 482 8.38 17.69 -7.94
N TYR A 483 9.19 17.44 -8.98
CA TYR A 483 8.74 16.88 -10.25
C TYR A 483 9.13 15.40 -10.38
N SER A 484 8.32 14.67 -11.14
CA SER A 484 8.53 13.28 -11.49
C SER A 484 9.66 13.11 -12.51
N ALA A 485 10.69 12.35 -12.18
CA ALA A 485 11.78 12.00 -13.10
C ALA A 485 11.29 11.18 -14.33
N VAL A 486 10.11 10.56 -14.23
CA VAL A 486 9.51 9.75 -15.29
C VAL A 486 9.06 10.61 -16.48
N ASP A 487 8.29 11.67 -16.21
CA ASP A 487 7.48 12.38 -17.21
C ASP A 487 7.44 13.91 -17.05
N GLY A 488 8.10 14.45 -16.01
CA GLY A 488 8.12 15.88 -15.68
C GLY A 488 6.87 16.40 -14.97
N THR A 489 5.92 15.53 -14.60
CA THR A 489 4.70 15.95 -13.90
C THR A 489 5.01 16.43 -12.47
N LEU A 490 4.24 17.40 -11.97
CA LEU A 490 4.35 17.88 -10.60
C LEU A 490 3.84 16.80 -9.62
N ARG A 491 4.66 16.39 -8.66
CA ARG A 491 4.27 15.45 -7.58
C ARG A 491 3.82 16.18 -6.34
N TYR A 492 4.62 17.16 -5.89
CA TYR A 492 4.32 18.01 -4.75
C TYR A 492 4.56 19.46 -5.13
N ALA A 493 3.56 20.32 -4.93
CA ALA A 493 3.72 21.76 -5.03
C ALA A 493 4.53 22.27 -3.83
N LYS A 494 5.24 23.39 -4.00
CA LYS A 494 5.87 24.10 -2.88
C LYS A 494 4.85 24.37 -1.76
N GLY A 495 5.20 24.04 -0.53
CA GLY A 495 4.36 24.15 0.66
C GLY A 495 3.41 22.99 0.89
N ALA A 496 3.29 22.03 -0.03
CA ALA A 496 2.43 20.87 0.16
C ALA A 496 2.99 19.93 1.24
N THR A 497 2.11 19.43 2.11
CA THR A 497 2.40 18.30 3.02
C THR A 497 2.77 17.06 2.22
N VAL A 498 3.92 16.48 2.54
CA VAL A 498 4.44 15.24 1.93
C VAL A 498 4.22 14.06 2.87
N ALA A 499 4.46 14.26 4.17
CA ALA A 499 4.23 13.26 5.20
C ALA A 499 3.95 13.93 6.56
N LYS A 500 3.26 13.21 7.43
CA LYS A 500 3.16 13.48 8.87
C LYS A 500 3.52 12.22 9.63
N GLY A 501 4.09 12.35 10.82
CA GLY A 501 4.46 11.19 11.64
C GLY A 501 4.72 11.56 13.10
N LYS A 502 4.71 10.54 13.95
CA LYS A 502 5.04 10.62 15.37
C LYS A 502 6.36 9.90 15.65
N THR A 503 7.08 10.33 16.68
CA THR A 503 8.21 9.58 17.22
C THR A 503 7.73 8.30 17.94
N ASP A 504 8.47 7.21 17.79
CA ASP A 504 8.22 5.95 18.48
C ASP A 504 8.67 5.98 19.96
N ALA A 505 8.50 4.87 20.67
CA ALA A 505 8.92 4.71 22.07
C ALA A 505 10.43 4.94 22.33
N ASN A 506 11.27 4.93 21.29
CA ASN A 506 12.70 5.25 21.35
C ASN A 506 12.99 6.69 20.86
N GLY A 507 11.96 7.53 20.76
CA GLY A 507 12.06 8.91 20.28
C GLY A 507 12.37 9.01 18.79
N LYS A 508 12.18 7.93 18.01
CA LYS A 508 12.62 7.86 16.63
C LYS A 508 11.45 8.03 15.66
N LEU A 509 11.61 8.90 14.68
CA LEU A 509 10.71 9.03 13.53
C LEU A 509 11.47 8.65 12.25
N VAL A 510 10.88 7.80 11.43
CA VAL A 510 11.39 7.46 10.09
C VAL A 510 10.37 7.88 9.05
N ILE A 511 10.84 8.66 8.06
CA ILE A 511 10.06 8.98 6.86
C ILE A 511 10.86 8.48 5.66
N ASP A 512 10.42 7.41 5.03
CA ASP A 512 11.11 6.77 3.90
C ASP A 512 10.40 7.04 2.56
N SER A 513 10.88 6.37 1.50
CA SER A 513 10.28 6.38 0.16
C SER A 513 10.15 7.77 -0.50
N LEU A 514 10.87 8.77 0.01
CA LEU A 514 10.83 10.14 -0.47
C LEU A 514 11.46 10.26 -1.87
N PHE A 515 10.95 11.16 -2.69
CA PHE A 515 11.56 11.50 -3.98
C PHE A 515 12.75 12.46 -3.76
N MET A 516 13.65 12.58 -4.74
CA MET A 516 14.70 13.60 -4.71
C MET A 516 14.09 15.00 -4.78
N GLY A 517 14.61 15.93 -3.99
CA GLY A 517 14.08 17.30 -3.85
C GLY A 517 14.42 17.92 -2.49
N LYS A 518 14.00 19.18 -2.29
CA LYS A 518 14.15 19.91 -1.03
C LYS A 518 12.86 19.90 -0.21
N TYR A 519 13.00 19.66 1.08
CA TYR A 519 11.90 19.55 2.04
C TYR A 519 12.17 20.36 3.30
N GLU A 520 11.12 20.65 4.05
CA GLU A 520 11.16 21.28 5.37
C GLU A 520 10.41 20.40 6.36
N LEU A 521 11.11 19.97 7.41
CA LEU A 521 10.59 19.16 8.51
C LEU A 521 10.40 20.06 9.73
N LYS A 522 9.18 20.15 10.23
CA LYS A 522 8.80 21.00 11.37
C LYS A 522 8.09 20.16 12.43
N GLU A 523 8.37 20.42 13.70
CA GLU A 523 7.56 19.90 14.80
C GLU A 523 6.19 20.58 14.80
N THR A 524 5.12 19.82 15.03
CA THR A 524 3.74 20.34 15.10
C THR A 524 3.08 20.11 16.45
N LEU A 525 3.56 19.14 17.25
CA LEU A 525 3.06 18.85 18.59
C LEU A 525 4.14 18.16 19.42
N THR A 526 4.17 18.42 20.72
CA THR A 526 5.03 17.70 21.68
C THR A 526 4.24 17.28 22.93
N ASN A 527 4.92 16.61 23.87
CA ASN A 527 4.31 16.07 25.10
C ASN A 527 3.90 17.18 26.08
N GLU A 528 3.04 16.88 27.06
CA GLU A 528 2.67 17.83 28.12
C GLU A 528 3.91 18.27 28.92
N GLY A 529 3.94 19.54 29.34
CA GLY A 529 5.09 20.15 30.02
C GLY A 529 6.24 20.56 29.09
N TYR A 530 6.27 20.10 27.83
CA TYR A 530 7.30 20.50 26.86
C TYR A 530 6.91 21.73 26.04
N VAL A 531 7.91 22.46 25.56
CA VAL A 531 7.74 23.53 24.58
C VAL A 531 7.86 22.97 23.16
N LEU A 532 6.92 23.32 22.28
CA LEU A 532 6.93 23.05 20.84
C LEU A 532 8.12 23.74 20.17
N SER A 533 8.94 22.99 19.42
CA SER A 533 10.07 23.58 18.72
C SER A 533 9.65 24.43 17.51
N GLU A 534 9.95 25.73 17.54
CA GLU A 534 9.76 26.63 16.39
C GLU A 534 10.72 26.35 15.22
N LYS A 535 11.72 25.48 15.42
CA LYS A 535 12.83 25.26 14.49
C LYS A 535 12.41 24.43 13.26
N VAL A 536 12.52 25.04 12.08
CA VAL A 536 12.32 24.35 10.80
C VAL A 536 13.63 23.70 10.33
N HIS A 537 13.60 22.39 10.09
CA HIS A 537 14.75 21.62 9.61
C HIS A 537 14.70 21.46 8.10
N GLN A 538 15.62 22.13 7.39
CA GLN A 538 15.77 21.96 5.95
C GLN A 538 16.45 20.62 5.63
N ILE A 539 15.85 19.87 4.72
CA ILE A 539 16.29 18.55 4.23
C ILE A 539 16.53 18.68 2.72
N ASN A 540 17.67 18.18 2.24
CA ASN A 540 18.00 18.15 0.82
C ASN A 540 18.32 16.71 0.40
N LEU A 541 17.53 16.17 -0.51
CA LEU A 541 17.69 14.81 -1.05
C LEU A 541 18.08 14.91 -2.52
N GLU A 542 19.36 14.71 -2.81
CA GLU A 542 19.94 14.82 -4.14
C GLU A 542 20.61 13.50 -4.54
N GLN A 543 20.34 13.04 -5.76
CA GLN A 543 21.07 11.94 -6.36
C GLN A 543 22.50 12.39 -6.70
N LYS A 544 23.49 11.76 -6.07
CA LYS A 544 24.93 12.06 -6.24
C LYS A 544 25.63 11.11 -7.19
N ASP A 545 25.03 9.95 -7.46
CA ASP A 545 25.60 8.83 -8.20
C ASP A 545 24.47 7.94 -8.78
N LEU A 546 24.83 6.92 -9.56
CA LEU A 546 23.86 6.05 -10.25
C LEU A 546 23.58 4.71 -9.52
N THR A 547 24.12 4.47 -8.33
CA THR A 547 24.06 3.16 -7.65
C THR A 547 23.44 3.19 -6.25
N THR A 548 23.46 4.33 -5.57
CA THR A 548 22.90 4.52 -4.21
C THR A 548 21.38 4.47 -4.24
N LYS A 549 20.82 3.36 -3.74
CA LYS A 549 19.37 3.10 -3.71
C LYS A 549 18.60 3.98 -2.73
N GLU A 550 19.20 4.29 -1.58
CA GLU A 550 18.58 5.05 -0.48
C GLU A 550 19.55 6.13 0.04
N TYR A 551 19.14 7.40 -0.02
CA TYR A 551 19.87 8.54 0.57
C TYR A 551 19.29 8.88 1.94
N VAL A 552 20.04 8.57 3.01
CA VAL A 552 19.60 8.74 4.39
C VAL A 552 20.09 10.07 4.97
N ILE A 553 19.18 10.85 5.55
CA ILE A 553 19.46 12.08 6.30
C ILE A 553 19.05 11.87 7.76
N THR A 554 20.02 11.91 8.67
CA THR A 554 19.76 11.82 10.11
C THR A 554 19.66 13.21 10.75
N LYS A 555 18.72 13.40 11.68
CA LYS A 555 18.58 14.60 12.52
C LYS A 555 18.39 14.20 13.98
N ASN A 556 19.20 14.78 14.86
CA ASN A 556 19.03 14.63 16.31
C ASN A 556 18.54 15.99 16.84
N VAL A 557 17.45 15.99 17.60
CA VAL A 557 16.73 17.19 18.04
C VAL A 557 16.22 16.99 19.47
N THR A 558 16.02 18.09 20.20
CA THR A 558 15.58 18.05 21.60
C THR A 558 14.51 19.09 21.90
N ASN A 559 13.67 18.82 22.90
CA ASN A 559 12.84 19.86 23.53
C ASN A 559 13.26 20.07 24.98
N ILE A 560 12.86 21.22 25.50
CA ILE A 560 12.89 21.56 26.92
C ILE A 560 11.51 21.32 27.53
N ALA A 561 11.48 20.88 28.79
CA ALA A 561 10.31 20.94 29.66
C ALA A 561 10.56 21.99 30.75
N PRO A 562 10.27 23.28 30.48
CA PRO A 562 10.54 24.34 31.42
C PRO A 562 9.38 24.57 32.39
N HIS A 563 9.70 24.96 33.62
CA HIS A 563 8.73 25.24 34.67
C HIS A 563 9.07 26.49 35.45
N GLY A 564 8.06 27.05 36.10
CA GLY A 564 8.14 28.19 36.99
C GLY A 564 8.39 27.78 38.43
N GLU A 565 9.12 28.62 39.16
CA GLU A 565 9.35 28.50 40.60
C GLU A 565 9.08 29.85 41.29
N ILE A 566 8.49 29.81 42.48
CA ILE A 566 8.31 30.97 43.35
C ILE A 566 8.88 30.62 44.72
N HIS A 567 9.82 31.44 45.18
CA HIS A 567 10.46 31.32 46.49
C HIS A 567 10.08 32.55 47.30
N VAL A 568 9.46 32.35 48.46
CA VAL A 568 9.00 33.42 49.35
C VAL A 568 9.69 33.27 50.70
N GLN A 569 10.38 34.32 51.15
CA GLN A 569 10.82 34.48 52.53
C GLN A 569 9.86 35.43 53.25
N LYS A 570 9.25 34.99 54.35
CA LYS A 570 8.35 35.79 55.18
C LYS A 570 9.03 36.16 56.49
N ARG A 571 9.20 37.47 56.74
CA ARG A 571 9.90 37.97 57.94
C ARG A 571 9.17 39.09 58.67
N ASP A 572 9.59 39.30 59.90
CA ASP A 572 9.36 40.51 60.69
C ASP A 572 10.18 41.67 60.11
N ARG A 573 9.54 42.82 59.95
CA ARG A 573 10.15 44.00 59.31
C ARG A 573 11.28 44.64 60.14
N ASP A 574 11.20 44.56 61.46
CA ASP A 574 12.07 45.33 62.37
C ASP A 574 13.22 44.46 62.92
N THR A 575 13.00 43.15 63.07
CA THR A 575 13.97 42.17 63.61
C THR A 575 14.57 41.23 62.56
N LEU A 576 13.90 41.08 61.40
CA LEU A 576 14.21 40.09 60.36
C LEU A 576 14.08 38.62 60.82
N GLU A 577 13.38 38.35 61.92
CA GLU A 577 12.97 37.01 62.34
C GLU A 577 11.97 36.40 61.33
N ASP A 578 12.07 35.11 61.08
CA ASP A 578 11.20 34.39 60.14
C ASP A 578 9.81 34.13 60.72
N LEU A 579 8.77 34.23 59.88
CA LEU A 579 7.36 34.15 60.29
C LEU A 579 6.66 32.95 59.66
N SER A 580 6.45 31.92 60.47
CA SER A 580 5.69 30.73 60.14
C SER A 580 4.17 30.96 60.19
N GLY A 581 3.39 30.08 59.54
CA GLY A 581 1.93 30.09 59.61
C GLY A 581 1.23 31.22 58.83
N VAL A 582 1.95 31.99 58.01
CA VAL A 582 1.37 33.06 57.19
C VAL A 582 0.84 32.50 55.87
N THR A 583 -0.47 32.67 55.63
CA THR A 583 -1.13 32.16 54.42
C THR A 583 -1.14 33.18 53.29
N PHE A 584 -0.64 32.78 52.13
CA PHE A 584 -0.73 33.46 50.85
C PHE A 584 -1.70 32.72 49.92
N GLN A 585 -2.30 33.46 48.98
CA GLN A 585 -3.01 32.90 47.85
C GLN A 585 -2.30 33.23 46.54
N LEU A 586 -2.08 32.22 45.70
CA LEU A 586 -1.57 32.33 44.34
C LEU A 586 -2.73 32.21 43.34
N THR A 587 -2.80 33.15 42.39
CA THR A 587 -3.79 33.12 41.30
C THR A 587 -3.14 33.42 39.95
N ALA A 588 -3.75 32.94 38.86
CA ALA A 588 -3.30 33.25 37.50
C ALA A 588 -3.69 34.69 37.11
N LYS A 589 -2.73 35.52 36.69
CA LYS A 589 -2.94 36.93 36.31
C LYS A 589 -3.54 37.09 34.90
N GLU A 590 -3.36 36.06 34.08
CA GLU A 590 -3.81 35.93 32.70
C GLU A 590 -4.27 34.49 32.44
N ASP A 591 -4.86 34.24 31.26
CA ASP A 591 -5.14 32.87 30.83
C ASP A 591 -3.82 32.18 30.46
N ILE A 592 -3.50 31.07 31.12
CA ILE A 592 -2.24 30.33 30.96
C ILE A 592 -2.49 29.10 30.08
N TYR A 593 -1.73 28.96 28.99
CA TYR A 593 -1.91 27.92 27.98
C TYR A 593 -0.70 26.97 27.90
N SER A 594 -0.92 25.74 27.43
CA SER A 594 0.15 24.78 27.14
C SER A 594 1.05 25.25 25.98
N LEU A 595 2.37 25.15 26.16
CA LEU A 595 3.38 25.54 25.17
C LEU A 595 3.73 24.41 24.17
N ASP A 596 3.03 23.29 24.27
CA ASP A 596 3.29 22.04 23.54
C ASP A 596 2.71 21.99 22.12
N GLY A 597 2.00 23.05 21.71
CA GLY A 597 1.32 23.16 20.42
C GLY A 597 -0.18 22.89 20.45
N ARG A 598 -0.74 22.33 21.53
CA ARG A 598 -2.21 22.15 21.68
C ARG A 598 -2.93 23.44 22.02
N ASN A 599 -2.24 24.38 22.68
CA ASN A 599 -2.84 25.59 23.24
C ASN A 599 -4.01 25.25 24.19
N THR A 600 -3.79 24.26 25.05
CA THR A 600 -4.73 23.84 26.10
C THR A 600 -4.76 24.91 27.19
N LEU A 601 -5.94 25.41 27.57
CA LEU A 601 -6.06 26.30 28.74
C LEU A 601 -5.78 25.49 30.01
N LEU A 602 -4.72 25.85 30.75
CA LEU A 602 -4.30 25.21 31.99
C LEU A 602 -4.90 25.90 33.22
N TYR A 603 -4.87 27.24 33.21
CA TYR A 603 -5.50 28.09 34.23
C TYR A 603 -6.14 29.29 33.56
N LYS A 604 -7.37 29.62 33.97
CA LYS A 604 -8.05 30.84 33.56
C LYS A 604 -7.59 32.03 34.41
N LYS A 605 -7.61 33.23 33.85
CA LYS A 605 -7.38 34.46 34.62
C LYS A 605 -8.27 34.54 35.87
N GLY A 606 -7.64 34.74 37.02
CA GLY A 606 -8.25 34.82 38.35
C GLY A 606 -8.48 33.46 39.02
N GLU A 607 -8.15 32.35 38.37
CA GLU A 607 -8.22 31.01 38.95
C GLU A 607 -7.10 30.81 39.98
N ALA A 608 -7.40 30.07 41.05
CA ALA A 608 -6.43 29.78 42.10
C ALA A 608 -5.50 28.64 41.66
N VAL A 609 -4.19 28.87 41.79
CA VAL A 609 -3.16 27.99 41.22
C VAL A 609 -2.58 27.16 42.34
N SER A 610 -2.83 25.84 42.30
CA SER A 610 -2.36 24.90 43.32
C SER A 610 -1.27 24.00 42.73
N MET A 611 -0.15 23.91 43.44
CA MET A 611 0.95 22.98 43.18
C MET A 611 1.31 22.28 44.48
N ASP A 612 1.57 20.97 44.40
CA ASP A 612 2.07 20.13 45.50
C ASP A 612 1.33 20.34 46.85
N ILE A 613 1.95 20.99 47.83
CA ILE A 613 1.47 21.17 49.22
C ILE A 613 0.26 22.10 49.41
N SER A 614 -0.40 22.55 48.35
CA SER A 614 -1.45 23.57 48.39
C SER A 614 -2.83 23.06 47.96
N GLU A 615 -3.88 23.62 48.58
CA GLU A 615 -5.27 23.42 48.18
C GLU A 615 -5.90 24.79 47.86
N ASN A 616 -6.69 24.88 46.77
CA ASN A 616 -7.36 26.11 46.33
C ASN A 616 -6.43 27.34 46.22
N GLY A 617 -5.17 27.10 45.85
CA GLY A 617 -4.11 28.09 45.68
C GLY A 617 -3.58 28.72 46.97
N TYR A 618 -3.91 28.15 48.15
CA TYR A 618 -3.39 28.62 49.43
C TYR A 618 -2.08 27.93 49.80
N TYR A 619 -1.08 28.74 50.14
CA TYR A 619 0.25 28.31 50.57
C TYR A 619 0.57 28.94 51.92
N VAL A 620 1.09 28.16 52.86
CA VAL A 620 1.38 28.58 54.24
C VAL A 620 2.89 28.52 54.47
N THR A 621 3.46 29.55 55.11
CA THR A 621 4.90 29.56 55.44
C THR A 621 5.25 28.49 56.46
N ASN A 622 6.36 27.78 56.21
CA ASN A 622 6.90 26.75 57.11
C ASN A 622 7.51 27.37 58.39
N GLU A 623 8.09 26.53 59.28
CA GLU A 623 8.78 26.98 60.50
C GLU A 623 9.95 27.96 60.26
N LEU A 624 10.50 28.00 59.04
CA LEU A 624 11.58 28.90 58.61
C LEU A 624 11.05 30.12 57.84
N GLY A 625 9.73 30.36 57.83
CA GLY A 625 9.10 31.48 57.11
C GLY A 625 9.09 31.31 55.58
N GLU A 626 9.42 30.13 55.06
CA GLU A 626 9.59 29.90 53.62
C GLU A 626 8.30 29.36 52.98
N ILE A 627 8.09 29.71 51.70
CA ILE A 627 7.25 28.96 50.75
C ILE A 627 8.07 28.72 49.49
N HIS A 628 8.18 27.46 49.07
CA HIS A 628 8.73 27.08 47.77
C HIS A 628 7.63 26.44 46.91
N ILE A 629 7.26 27.10 45.82
CA ILE A 629 6.30 26.63 44.82
C ILE A 629 7.09 26.26 43.58
N SER A 630 7.03 24.99 43.16
CA SER A 630 7.74 24.50 41.97
C SER A 630 6.80 23.84 40.97
N GLY A 631 7.28 23.58 39.76
CA GLY A 631 6.50 22.93 38.70
C GLY A 631 5.39 23.78 38.08
N LEU A 632 5.36 25.10 38.34
CA LEU A 632 4.33 25.98 37.79
C LEU A 632 4.39 26.01 36.25
N PRO A 633 3.26 26.01 35.53
CA PRO A 633 3.24 26.36 34.12
C PRO A 633 3.84 27.76 33.88
N LEU A 634 4.44 28.00 32.71
CA LEU A 634 4.98 29.31 32.38
C LEU A 634 3.85 30.31 32.06
N GLY A 635 3.89 31.48 32.69
CA GLY A 635 2.84 32.50 32.61
C GLY A 635 2.97 33.55 33.72
N LYS A 636 1.95 34.40 33.87
CA LYS A 636 1.91 35.43 34.92
C LYS A 636 0.96 35.08 36.05
N TYR A 637 1.39 35.39 37.27
CA TYR A 637 0.68 35.10 38.51
C TYR A 637 0.58 36.35 39.40
N GLU A 638 -0.40 36.34 40.31
CA GLU A 638 -0.53 37.29 41.41
C GLU A 638 -0.49 36.51 42.73
N LEU A 639 0.43 36.89 43.62
CA LEU A 639 0.54 36.36 44.98
C LEU A 639 0.11 37.43 45.99
N LYS A 640 -0.75 37.07 46.95
CA LYS A 640 -1.28 37.99 47.96
C LYS A 640 -1.36 37.32 49.34
N GLU A 641 -0.96 38.03 50.39
CA GLU A 641 -1.20 37.61 51.77
C GLU A 641 -2.70 37.69 52.10
N VAL A 642 -3.29 36.60 52.58
CA VAL A 642 -4.75 36.49 52.82
C VAL A 642 -5.11 36.41 54.29
N GLN A 643 -4.22 35.93 55.15
CA GLN A 643 -4.45 35.76 56.59
C GLN A 643 -3.61 36.73 57.42
N GLU A 644 -4.18 37.23 58.51
CA GLU A 644 -3.46 37.98 59.54
C GLU A 644 -2.73 37.02 60.49
N LEU A 645 -1.48 37.35 60.82
CA LEU A 645 -0.71 36.67 61.86
C LEU A 645 -0.89 37.46 63.16
N GLU A 646 -1.08 36.77 64.30
CA GLU A 646 -1.34 37.43 65.58
C GLU A 646 -0.22 38.41 65.97
N GLY A 647 -0.60 39.62 66.39
CA GLY A 647 0.34 40.70 66.70
C GLY A 647 0.97 41.40 65.48
N TYR A 648 0.64 41.00 64.25
CA TYR A 648 1.18 41.57 63.02
C TYR A 648 0.13 42.30 62.17
N VAL A 649 0.56 43.39 61.55
CA VAL A 649 -0.19 44.07 60.49
C VAL A 649 -0.01 43.30 59.19
N LYS A 650 -1.10 42.79 58.63
CA LYS A 650 -1.13 42.07 57.36
C LYS A 650 -0.68 42.92 56.18
N ASN A 651 0.10 42.32 55.30
CA ASN A 651 0.60 42.97 54.10
C ASN A 651 -0.42 42.92 52.96
N ASN A 652 -1.12 44.03 52.72
CA ASN A 652 -2.12 44.14 51.66
C ASN A 652 -1.55 44.29 50.23
N LYS A 653 -0.23 44.24 50.04
CA LYS A 653 0.40 44.32 48.72
C LYS A 653 0.13 43.05 47.90
N VAL A 654 -0.31 43.22 46.66
CA VAL A 654 -0.33 42.17 45.64
C VAL A 654 1.03 42.16 44.94
N TYR A 655 1.59 40.96 44.75
CA TYR A 655 2.89 40.74 44.13
C TYR A 655 2.70 40.15 42.73
N ASP A 656 3.06 40.94 41.72
CA ASP A 656 3.09 40.51 40.33
C ASP A 656 4.31 39.62 40.07
N ILE A 657 4.05 38.45 39.50
CA ILE A 657 5.04 37.41 39.22
C ILE A 657 4.96 37.10 37.72
N ASP A 658 6.08 37.26 37.01
CA ASP A 658 6.17 36.98 35.58
C ASP A 658 7.16 35.84 35.34
N LEU A 659 6.62 34.66 35.02
CA LEU A 659 7.36 33.46 34.65
C LEU A 659 7.10 33.12 33.17
N SER A 660 6.79 34.12 32.34
CA SER A 660 6.49 33.91 30.91
C SER A 660 7.68 33.29 30.17
N TYR A 661 7.38 32.43 29.19
CA TYR A 661 8.40 31.87 28.32
C TYR A 661 9.06 32.95 27.45
N ASP A 662 10.40 33.00 27.48
CA ASP A 662 11.21 34.02 26.80
C ASP A 662 11.78 33.54 25.45
N HIS A 663 11.27 32.43 24.90
CA HIS A 663 11.76 31.75 23.69
C HIS A 663 13.24 31.30 23.78
N THR A 664 13.80 31.20 24.99
CA THR A 664 15.14 30.66 25.21
C THR A 664 15.14 29.17 25.53
N ASN A 665 16.31 28.65 25.93
CA ASN A 665 16.51 27.26 26.30
C ASN A 665 16.56 27.04 27.83
N LYS A 666 16.07 28.00 28.61
CA LYS A 666 16.05 27.96 30.07
C LYS A 666 15.05 26.90 30.54
N ILE A 667 15.38 26.17 31.61
CA ILE A 667 14.46 25.19 32.23
C ILE A 667 13.67 25.83 33.37
N ILE A 668 14.35 26.56 34.27
CA ILE A 668 13.73 27.11 35.49
C ILE A 668 13.48 28.61 35.35
N TYR A 669 12.24 29.05 35.54
CA TYR A 669 11.84 30.45 35.61
C TYR A 669 11.47 30.78 37.06
N SER A 670 12.44 31.24 37.85
CA SER A 670 12.25 31.51 39.28
C SER A 670 11.93 32.97 39.59
N LYS A 671 11.16 33.18 40.68
CA LYS A 671 10.90 34.48 41.30
C LYS A 671 11.13 34.41 42.80
N GLU A 672 12.13 35.16 43.26
CA GLU A 672 12.39 35.41 44.69
C GLU A 672 11.53 36.57 45.22
N LEU A 673 10.95 36.42 46.41
CA LEU A 673 10.17 37.43 47.12
C LEU A 673 10.55 37.46 48.61
N ASP A 674 10.95 38.63 49.11
CA ASP A 674 11.13 38.90 50.54
C ASP A 674 9.96 39.77 51.04
N ILE A 675 9.14 39.22 51.94
CA ILE A 675 7.85 39.78 52.33
C ILE A 675 7.83 40.06 53.84
N LEU A 676 7.85 41.34 54.19
CA LEU A 676 7.95 41.81 55.57
C LEU A 676 6.57 42.17 56.15
N ASN A 677 6.27 41.71 57.37
CA ASN A 677 5.15 42.21 58.18
C ASN A 677 5.68 43.00 59.37
N LYS A 678 4.93 44.02 59.77
CA LYS A 678 5.27 44.87 60.92
C LYS A 678 4.44 44.42 62.12
N LYS A 679 5.05 44.22 63.30
CA LYS A 679 4.29 44.09 64.55
C LYS A 679 3.41 45.33 64.77
N THR A 680 2.24 45.14 65.37
CA THR A 680 1.47 46.23 65.97
C THR A 680 2.33 46.96 67.01
N ALA A 681 2.01 48.22 67.28
CA ALA A 681 2.70 49.01 68.29
C ALA A 681 1.69 49.83 69.09
N THR A 682 1.84 49.80 70.40
CA THR A 682 1.04 50.52 71.37
C THR A 682 1.98 51.39 72.19
N GLU A 683 1.77 52.71 72.12
CA GLU A 683 2.47 53.72 72.91
C GLU A 683 1.62 54.02 74.15
N ILE A 684 2.18 53.80 75.34
CA ILE A 684 1.53 54.07 76.62
C ILE A 684 2.27 55.20 77.32
N SER A 685 1.58 56.33 77.46
CA SER A 685 2.00 57.51 78.21
C SER A 685 1.30 57.52 79.57
N LYS A 686 2.05 57.86 80.62
CA LYS A 686 1.55 57.95 82.00
C LYS A 686 1.80 59.37 82.49
N VAL A 687 0.77 60.21 82.53
CA VAL A 687 0.96 61.66 82.62
C VAL A 687 0.23 62.35 83.77
N ASP A 688 0.74 63.51 84.16
CA ASP A 688 0.05 64.44 85.04
C ASP A 688 -1.22 64.96 84.35
N ALA A 689 -2.39 64.80 84.99
CA ALA A 689 -3.67 65.25 84.46
C ALA A 689 -3.74 66.76 84.18
N THR A 690 -2.92 67.55 84.88
CA THR A 690 -2.89 69.02 84.87
C THR A 690 -1.97 69.58 83.79
N ASN A 691 -0.78 69.00 83.60
CA ASN A 691 0.26 69.54 82.72
C ASN A 691 0.70 68.62 81.57
N GLU A 692 0.16 67.39 81.49
CA GLU A 692 0.42 66.36 80.47
C GLU A 692 1.90 65.97 80.28
N LYS A 693 2.76 66.17 81.28
CA LYS A 693 4.13 65.60 81.28
C LYS A 693 4.11 64.16 81.77
N GLU A 694 5.01 63.34 81.24
CA GLU A 694 5.23 61.96 81.71
C GLU A 694 5.64 61.95 83.20
N LEU A 695 5.01 61.05 83.95
CA LEU A 695 5.22 60.79 85.37
C LEU A 695 6.05 59.52 85.54
N GLU A 696 7.16 59.65 86.25
CA GLU A 696 8.04 58.53 86.59
C GLU A 696 7.63 57.93 87.95
N GLY A 697 7.63 56.59 88.03
CA GLY A 697 7.47 55.86 89.30
C GLY A 697 6.12 55.18 89.53
N ALA A 698 5.14 55.31 88.63
CA ALA A 698 3.90 54.51 88.69
C ALA A 698 4.20 53.05 88.37
N LYS A 699 3.56 52.09 89.06
CA LYS A 699 3.57 50.68 88.64
C LYS A 699 2.33 50.39 87.81
N LEU A 700 2.56 49.86 86.61
CA LEU A 700 1.52 49.62 85.62
C LEU A 700 1.53 48.14 85.22
N SER A 701 0.34 47.56 85.08
CA SER A 701 0.12 46.26 84.46
C SER A 701 -0.81 46.38 83.27
N LEU A 702 -0.46 45.73 82.17
CA LEU A 702 -1.34 45.53 81.03
C LEU A 702 -1.96 44.14 81.12
N ARG A 703 -3.29 44.06 80.98
CA ARG A 703 -4.06 42.81 80.98
C ARG A 703 -4.87 42.66 79.69
N ASP A 704 -5.13 41.43 79.27
CA ASP A 704 -6.02 41.13 78.15
C ASP A 704 -7.51 41.21 78.55
N GLU A 705 -8.42 40.96 77.60
CA GLU A 705 -9.88 40.98 77.84
C GLU A 705 -10.36 39.89 78.81
N ASP A 706 -9.59 38.82 79.01
CA ASP A 706 -9.84 37.74 79.98
C ASP A 706 -9.21 38.01 81.36
N GLY A 707 -8.45 39.11 81.51
CA GLY A 707 -7.78 39.54 82.74
C GLY A 707 -6.39 38.93 82.97
N ASN A 708 -5.86 38.15 82.02
CA ASN A 708 -4.50 37.61 82.11
C ASN A 708 -3.48 38.74 81.98
N LEU A 709 -2.36 38.59 82.69
CA LEU A 709 -1.27 39.56 82.63
C LEU A 709 -0.50 39.44 81.31
N VAL A 710 -0.32 40.58 80.63
CA VAL A 710 0.46 40.71 79.38
C VAL A 710 1.86 41.24 79.66
N GLU A 711 1.96 42.34 80.42
CA GLU A 711 3.23 43.00 80.74
C GLU A 711 3.10 43.85 82.03
N GLU A 712 4.17 43.98 82.81
CA GLU A 712 4.26 44.90 83.97
C GLU A 712 5.50 45.77 83.85
N TRP A 713 5.39 47.07 84.16
CA TRP A 713 6.54 47.99 84.17
C TRP A 713 6.35 49.13 85.18
N THR A 714 7.45 49.85 85.44
CA THR A 714 7.39 51.14 86.15
C THR A 714 7.47 52.26 85.12
N SER A 715 6.59 53.25 85.20
CA SER A 715 6.58 54.39 84.28
C SER A 715 7.86 55.22 84.42
N THR A 716 8.29 55.81 83.30
CA THR A 716 9.52 56.63 83.22
C THR A 716 9.19 58.02 82.67
N LYS A 717 10.22 58.81 82.31
CA LYS A 717 10.03 60.07 81.58
C LYS A 717 9.84 59.89 80.07
N ASP A 718 9.98 58.66 79.57
CA ASP A 718 9.77 58.27 78.17
C ASP A 718 8.52 57.39 78.04
N VAL A 719 7.88 57.46 76.86
CA VAL A 719 6.69 56.66 76.50
C VAL A 719 7.04 55.17 76.47
N HIS A 720 6.24 54.32 77.11
CA HIS A 720 6.40 52.87 77.04
C HIS A 720 5.86 52.33 75.72
N ILE A 721 6.59 51.45 75.03
CA ILE A 721 6.20 50.94 73.70
C ILE A 721 6.09 49.42 73.73
N ILE A 722 4.85 48.94 73.73
CA ILE A 722 4.52 47.51 73.65
C ILE A 722 4.28 47.13 72.19
N ARG A 723 4.82 45.98 71.76
CA ARG A 723 4.76 45.51 70.36
C ARG A 723 4.17 44.12 70.28
N GLY A 724 3.33 43.86 69.28
CA GLY A 724 2.74 42.55 69.04
C GLY A 724 1.42 42.29 69.78
N LEU A 725 0.76 43.32 70.32
CA LEU A 725 -0.62 43.18 70.80
C LEU A 725 -1.56 42.88 69.62
N VAL A 726 -2.56 42.02 69.81
CA VAL A 726 -3.43 41.54 68.74
C VAL A 726 -4.36 42.67 68.27
N SER A 727 -4.42 42.93 66.96
CA SER A 727 -5.31 43.94 66.36
C SER A 727 -6.79 43.67 66.66
N GLY A 728 -7.57 44.72 66.87
CA GLY A 728 -9.00 44.63 67.19
C GLY A 728 -9.32 44.06 68.59
N LYS A 729 -8.33 43.56 69.33
CA LYS A 729 -8.51 43.07 70.71
C LYS A 729 -8.46 44.21 71.73
N LYS A 730 -9.21 44.03 72.80
CA LYS A 730 -9.20 44.92 73.96
C LYS A 730 -8.12 44.52 74.96
N TYR A 731 -7.58 45.55 75.60
CA TYR A 731 -6.64 45.44 76.70
C TYR A 731 -7.01 46.44 77.79
N ILE A 732 -6.66 46.12 79.03
CA ILE A 732 -6.91 46.91 80.23
C ILE A 732 -5.55 47.34 80.77
N LEU A 733 -5.27 48.63 80.74
CA LEU A 733 -4.15 49.23 81.46
C LEU A 733 -4.60 49.55 82.89
N HIS A 734 -3.98 48.89 83.86
CA HIS A 734 -4.24 49.03 85.29
C HIS A 734 -3.04 49.72 85.97
N GLU A 735 -3.32 50.51 87.00
CA GLU A 735 -2.29 51.05 87.88
C GLU A 735 -2.28 50.29 89.21
N ASP A 736 -1.23 49.51 89.42
CA ASP A 736 -1.01 48.75 90.65
C ASP A 736 -0.45 49.64 91.79
N LEU A 737 0.17 50.79 91.46
CA LEU A 737 0.67 51.77 92.44
C LEU A 737 0.92 53.15 91.81
N ALA A 738 0.28 54.20 92.35
CA ALA A 738 0.51 55.59 91.97
C ALA A 738 1.93 56.09 92.31
N PRO A 739 2.48 57.08 91.56
CA PRO A 739 3.67 57.83 91.97
C PRO A 739 3.45 58.57 93.29
N LEU A 740 4.53 58.84 94.03
CA LEU A 740 4.46 59.60 95.28
C LEU A 740 3.82 60.98 95.08
N GLY A 741 2.77 61.27 95.84
CA GLY A 741 2.03 62.54 95.81
C GLY A 741 0.80 62.54 94.90
N TYR A 742 0.58 61.49 94.12
CA TYR A 742 -0.55 61.33 93.19
C TYR A 742 -1.58 60.34 93.74
N ALA A 743 -2.82 60.44 93.26
CA ALA A 743 -3.89 59.48 93.52
C ALA A 743 -3.96 58.41 92.42
N THR A 744 -4.32 57.17 92.79
CA THR A 744 -4.39 56.02 91.88
C THR A 744 -5.40 56.25 90.76
N ALA A 745 -4.96 56.06 89.51
CA ALA A 745 -5.81 56.14 88.34
C ALA A 745 -6.77 54.95 88.23
N SER A 746 -7.93 55.19 87.64
CA SER A 746 -8.84 54.11 87.22
C SER A 746 -8.37 53.45 85.92
N ASP A 747 -8.72 52.17 85.76
CA ASP A 747 -8.39 51.35 84.58
C ASP A 747 -8.69 52.05 83.24
N VAL A 748 -7.72 52.04 82.33
CA VAL A 748 -7.88 52.52 80.96
C VAL A 748 -8.03 51.32 80.03
N THR A 749 -9.28 51.02 79.64
CA THR A 749 -9.55 50.04 78.58
C THR A 749 -9.34 50.67 77.20
N PHE A 750 -8.59 49.98 76.33
CA PHE A 750 -8.38 50.40 74.94
C PHE A 750 -8.46 49.22 73.97
N THR A 751 -8.54 49.51 72.68
CA THR A 751 -8.51 48.51 71.59
C THR A 751 -7.34 48.80 70.68
N VAL A 752 -6.61 47.77 70.26
CA VAL A 752 -5.48 47.93 69.32
C VAL A 752 -6.02 48.21 67.92
N ASN A 753 -5.52 49.26 67.28
CA ASN A 753 -5.98 49.72 65.97
C ASN A 753 -5.83 48.62 64.89
N GLU A 754 -6.94 48.29 64.23
CA GLU A 754 -7.00 47.27 63.16
C GLU A 754 -6.25 47.69 61.88
N ASP A 755 -6.07 48.99 61.64
CA ASP A 755 -5.35 49.52 60.48
C ASP A 755 -3.81 49.45 60.63
N GLY A 756 -3.30 48.99 61.78
CA GLY A 756 -1.87 48.89 62.07
C GLY A 756 -1.19 50.23 62.38
N SER A 757 -1.96 51.31 62.53
CA SER A 757 -1.48 52.57 63.09
C SER A 757 -1.10 52.41 64.57
N VAL A 758 -0.24 53.29 65.09
CA VAL A 758 0.22 53.19 66.48
C VAL A 758 -0.95 53.52 67.42
N THR A 759 -1.29 52.58 68.29
CA THR A 759 -2.33 52.76 69.30
C THR A 759 -1.76 53.61 70.43
N LYS A 760 -2.26 54.82 70.63
CA LYS A 760 -1.79 55.73 71.68
C LYS A 760 -2.73 55.68 72.87
N VAL A 761 -2.22 55.25 74.02
CA VAL A 761 -2.96 55.13 75.28
C VAL A 761 -2.38 56.14 76.27
N LYS A 762 -3.25 56.88 76.95
CA LYS A 762 -2.87 57.80 78.02
C LYS A 762 -3.59 57.40 79.30
N MET A 763 -2.83 57.12 80.34
CA MET A 763 -3.33 57.07 81.72
C MET A 763 -2.90 58.36 82.42
N LYS A 764 -3.80 58.90 83.25
CA LYS A 764 -3.64 60.23 83.87
C LYS A 764 -3.81 60.13 85.37
N ASP A 765 -2.88 60.74 86.11
CA ASP A 765 -3.03 60.89 87.55
C ASP A 765 -3.33 62.32 87.91
N GLU A 766 -4.16 62.47 88.92
CA GLU A 766 -4.35 63.74 89.58
C GLU A 766 -3.41 63.84 90.78
N ILE A 767 -2.64 64.93 90.83
CA ILE A 767 -1.89 65.27 92.03
C ILE A 767 -2.87 65.46 93.19
N THR A 768 -2.54 64.93 94.37
CA THR A 768 -3.32 65.13 95.59
C THR A 768 -3.31 66.61 95.98
N LYS A 769 -4.43 67.12 96.49
CA LYS A 769 -4.61 68.54 96.81
C LYS A 769 -5.26 68.65 98.18
N VAL A 770 -4.67 69.45 99.08
CA VAL A 770 -5.22 69.70 100.41
C VAL A 770 -5.30 71.19 100.66
N ASP A 771 -6.50 71.69 100.96
CA ASP A 771 -6.72 73.02 101.51
C ASP A 771 -6.62 72.98 103.04
N ILE A 772 -5.71 73.77 103.59
CA ILE A 772 -5.60 74.03 105.02
C ILE A 772 -6.24 75.39 105.33
N SER A 773 -7.43 75.37 105.93
CA SER A 773 -8.11 76.56 106.46
C SER A 773 -7.77 76.76 107.94
N LYS A 774 -7.59 78.02 108.35
CA LYS A 774 -7.25 78.40 109.72
C LYS A 774 -8.28 79.38 110.24
N VAL A 775 -9.29 78.89 110.94
CA VAL A 775 -10.52 79.66 111.20
C VAL A 775 -10.76 79.96 112.67
N ASP A 776 -11.52 81.01 112.95
CA ASP A 776 -12.06 81.27 114.27
C ASP A 776 -13.09 80.19 114.64
N ALA A 777 -12.92 79.57 115.82
CA ALA A 777 -13.74 78.44 116.27
C ALA A 777 -15.23 78.78 116.44
N THR A 778 -15.56 80.06 116.59
CA THR A 778 -16.92 80.56 116.86
C THR A 778 -17.61 81.09 115.60
N THR A 779 -16.88 81.77 114.72
CA THR A 779 -17.42 82.46 113.53
C THR A 779 -17.13 81.75 112.22
N GLY A 780 -16.19 80.79 112.21
CA GLY A 780 -15.81 80.03 111.01
C GLY A 780 -15.11 80.84 109.92
N LYS A 781 -14.68 82.06 110.20
CA LYS A 781 -13.93 82.91 109.27
C LYS A 781 -12.44 82.64 109.35
N GLU A 782 -11.75 82.68 108.20
CA GLU A 782 -10.28 82.60 108.13
C GLU A 782 -9.62 83.69 108.99
N ILE A 783 -8.59 83.29 109.74
CA ILE A 783 -7.76 84.15 110.58
C ILE A 783 -6.37 84.25 109.94
N GLU A 784 -5.92 85.49 109.75
CA GLU A 784 -4.60 85.82 109.26
C GLU A 784 -3.58 85.95 110.41
N GLY A 785 -2.36 85.46 110.21
CA GLY A 785 -1.22 85.67 111.12
C GLY A 785 -0.83 84.48 112.02
N ALA A 786 -1.46 83.31 111.89
CA ALA A 786 -1.02 82.09 112.56
C ALA A 786 0.24 81.55 111.89
N LYS A 787 1.26 81.13 112.64
CA LYS A 787 2.37 80.36 112.05
C LYS A 787 2.04 78.89 112.14
N LEU A 788 1.94 78.26 110.97
CA LEU A 788 1.58 76.86 110.81
C LEU A 788 2.76 76.08 110.25
N THR A 789 2.91 74.85 110.72
CA THR A 789 3.88 73.89 110.21
C THR A 789 3.19 72.54 110.01
N LEU A 790 3.19 72.05 108.78
CA LEU A 790 2.80 70.68 108.46
C LEU A 790 4.01 69.77 108.67
N LYS A 791 3.84 68.73 109.49
CA LYS A 791 4.85 67.71 109.75
C LYS A 791 4.37 66.35 109.28
N ASP A 792 5.30 65.53 108.83
CA ASP A 792 5.07 64.10 108.66
C ASP A 792 4.86 63.44 110.04
N LYS A 793 3.81 62.63 110.21
CA LYS A 793 3.53 62.01 111.51
C LYS A 793 4.56 60.93 111.88
N GLU A 794 5.14 60.25 110.90
CA GLU A 794 6.03 59.12 111.13
C GLU A 794 7.50 59.55 111.27
N THR A 795 7.96 60.44 110.39
CA THR A 795 9.36 60.92 110.43
C THR A 795 9.56 62.15 111.31
N GLY A 796 8.48 62.91 111.58
CA GLY A 796 8.55 64.21 112.26
C GLY A 796 9.16 65.33 111.40
N GLU A 797 9.49 65.06 110.14
CA GLU A 797 10.05 66.05 109.22
C GLU A 797 9.02 67.13 108.87
N VAL A 798 9.49 68.37 108.75
CA VAL A 798 8.67 69.49 108.30
C VAL A 798 8.47 69.37 106.79
N VAL A 799 7.22 69.25 106.37
CA VAL A 799 6.79 69.25 104.97
C VAL A 799 6.76 70.69 104.44
N GLU A 800 6.08 71.57 105.17
CA GLU A 800 5.95 72.99 104.84
C GLU A 800 5.66 73.81 106.09
N SER A 801 6.14 75.06 106.15
CA SER A 801 5.75 76.05 107.17
C SER A 801 5.34 77.36 106.49
N TRP A 802 4.19 77.91 106.89
CA TRP A 802 3.66 79.16 106.34
C TRP A 802 3.01 80.03 107.42
N THR A 803 2.55 81.22 107.03
CA THR A 803 1.71 82.08 107.88
C THR A 803 0.32 82.13 107.27
N SER A 804 -0.73 81.90 108.06
CA SER A 804 -2.11 81.89 107.57
C SER A 804 -2.52 83.27 107.04
N VAL A 805 -3.34 83.27 106.00
CA VAL A 805 -3.92 84.46 105.36
C VAL A 805 -5.45 84.35 105.37
N LYS A 806 -6.16 85.23 104.67
CA LYS A 806 -7.65 85.22 104.59
C LYS A 806 -8.22 84.22 103.56
N GLU A 807 -7.40 83.31 103.07
CA GLU A 807 -7.74 82.26 102.11
C GLU A 807 -7.08 80.94 102.55
N PRO A 808 -7.64 79.76 102.22
CA PRO A 808 -7.03 78.48 102.56
C PRO A 808 -5.64 78.33 101.91
N HIS A 809 -4.69 77.77 102.66
CA HIS A 809 -3.37 77.45 102.10
C HIS A 809 -3.43 76.10 101.38
N ARG A 810 -3.11 76.07 100.09
CA ARG A 810 -3.13 74.84 99.30
C ARG A 810 -1.77 74.17 99.28
N ILE A 811 -1.76 72.90 99.63
CA ILE A 811 -0.60 72.00 99.56
C ILE A 811 -0.94 70.91 98.53
N GLU A 812 -0.01 70.65 97.61
CA GLU A 812 -0.17 69.64 96.57
C GLU A 812 0.93 68.58 96.70
N GLY A 813 0.64 67.33 96.32
CA GLY A 813 1.64 66.26 96.29
C GLY A 813 1.88 65.55 97.62
N LEU A 814 0.92 65.57 98.56
CA LEU A 814 1.02 64.81 99.81
C LEU A 814 0.79 63.30 99.54
N THR A 815 1.51 62.44 100.26
CA THR A 815 1.49 61.00 99.95
C THR A 815 0.18 60.35 100.42
N VAL A 816 -0.52 59.69 99.49
CA VAL A 816 -1.75 58.92 99.76
C VAL A 816 -1.55 57.91 100.90
N SER A 817 -2.58 57.75 101.74
CA SER A 817 -2.59 56.93 102.96
C SER A 817 -1.57 57.34 104.04
N LYS A 818 -0.71 58.34 103.79
CA LYS A 818 0.19 58.90 104.80
C LYS A 818 -0.56 59.87 105.70
N THR A 819 -0.17 59.91 106.97
CA THR A 819 -0.78 60.80 107.97
C THR A 819 0.16 61.94 108.29
N TYR A 820 -0.38 63.16 108.31
CA TYR A 820 0.34 64.39 108.60
C TYR A 820 -0.23 65.06 109.85
N VAL A 821 0.61 65.85 110.52
CA VAL A 821 0.28 66.63 111.70
C VAL A 821 0.42 68.10 111.36
N LEU A 822 -0.70 68.81 111.32
CA LEU A 822 -0.71 70.26 111.26
C LEU A 822 -0.52 70.81 112.67
N HIS A 823 0.59 71.51 112.88
CA HIS A 823 0.97 72.14 114.15
C HIS A 823 0.89 73.65 114.04
N GLU A 824 0.47 74.34 115.11
CA GLU A 824 0.57 75.80 115.20
C GLU A 824 1.73 76.20 116.11
N ASP A 825 2.80 76.76 115.51
CA ASP A 825 3.95 77.27 116.25
C ASP A 825 3.66 78.62 116.94
N LEU A 826 2.72 79.40 116.41
CA LEU A 826 2.35 80.71 116.97
C LEU A 826 0.92 81.12 116.59
N ALA A 827 0.06 81.30 117.61
CA ALA A 827 -1.27 81.85 117.45
C ALA A 827 -1.28 83.31 116.94
N PRO A 828 -2.28 83.71 116.14
CA PRO A 828 -2.54 85.10 115.79
C PRO A 828 -2.78 85.99 117.02
N ALA A 829 -2.56 87.29 116.87
CA ALA A 829 -2.80 88.26 117.93
C ALA A 829 -4.27 88.24 118.37
N GLY A 830 -4.51 87.91 119.65
CA GLY A 830 -5.86 87.79 120.22
C GLY A 830 -6.38 86.36 120.37
N TYR A 831 -5.63 85.33 119.94
CA TYR A 831 -6.05 83.93 120.00
C TYR A 831 -5.12 83.05 120.84
N ASN A 832 -5.63 81.90 121.31
CA ASN A 832 -4.84 80.82 121.92
C ASN A 832 -4.24 79.91 120.85
N VAL A 833 -3.15 79.20 121.20
CA VAL A 833 -2.53 78.22 120.29
C VAL A 833 -3.45 77.00 120.14
N ALA A 834 -3.74 76.63 118.89
CA ALA A 834 -4.54 75.47 118.56
C ALA A 834 -3.88 74.15 118.99
N SER A 835 -4.70 73.12 119.18
CA SER A 835 -4.21 71.74 119.26
C SER A 835 -3.86 71.22 117.88
N ASP A 836 -2.84 70.36 117.80
CA ASP A 836 -2.43 69.72 116.55
C ASP A 836 -3.60 69.00 115.86
N VAL A 837 -3.70 69.17 114.55
CA VAL A 837 -4.71 68.50 113.71
C VAL A 837 -4.03 67.42 112.88
N GLU A 838 -4.29 66.16 113.24
CA GLU A 838 -3.86 65.01 112.45
C GLU A 838 -4.86 64.72 111.31
N PHE A 839 -4.35 64.43 110.12
CA PHE A 839 -5.17 64.01 108.99
C PHE A 839 -4.42 63.05 108.07
N THR A 840 -5.16 62.13 107.44
CA THR A 840 -4.63 61.14 106.49
C THR A 840 -5.08 61.50 105.08
N ILE A 841 -4.17 61.43 104.10
CA ILE A 841 -4.49 61.70 102.70
C ILE A 841 -5.31 60.55 102.13
N SER A 842 -6.52 60.85 101.69
CA SER A 842 -7.36 59.90 100.94
C SER A 842 -6.81 59.71 99.53
N ASP A 843 -7.05 58.54 98.94
CA ASP A 843 -6.67 58.25 97.56
C ASP A 843 -7.62 58.94 96.57
N THR A 844 -7.42 60.24 96.36
CA THR A 844 -8.22 61.06 95.46
C THR A 844 -7.47 62.33 95.04
N GLY A 845 -7.65 62.72 93.77
CA GLY A 845 -7.23 64.00 93.22
C GLY A 845 -8.12 65.19 93.59
N GLU A 846 -9.31 64.92 94.16
CA GLU A 846 -10.20 65.94 94.68
C GLU A 846 -9.55 66.73 95.83
N VAL A 847 -9.94 67.99 95.98
CA VAL A 847 -9.41 68.86 97.04
C VAL A 847 -9.94 68.43 98.40
N GLN A 848 -9.07 67.84 99.21
CA GLN A 848 -9.33 67.46 100.58
C GLN A 848 -9.24 68.71 101.47
N LYS A 849 -10.04 68.79 102.54
CA LYS A 849 -10.12 69.99 103.40
C LYS A 849 -9.78 69.67 104.85
N VAL A 850 -8.79 70.38 105.37
CA VAL A 850 -8.38 70.32 106.78
C VAL A 850 -8.62 71.69 107.39
N VAL A 851 -9.24 71.71 108.58
CA VAL A 851 -9.59 72.95 109.27
C VAL A 851 -9.00 72.92 110.66
N MET A 852 -8.05 73.82 110.91
CA MET A 852 -7.56 74.12 112.26
C MET A 852 -8.31 75.34 112.81
N LYS A 853 -8.62 75.32 114.11
CA LYS A 853 -9.51 76.30 114.75
C LYS A 853 -8.87 76.95 115.97
N ASP A 854 -9.03 78.27 116.09
CA ASP A 854 -8.59 79.03 117.27
C ASP A 854 -9.74 79.54 118.13
N GLU A 855 -9.46 79.60 119.43
CA GLU A 855 -10.29 80.26 120.43
C GLU A 855 -9.70 81.62 120.82
N ALA A 856 -10.54 82.66 120.85
CA ALA A 856 -10.13 84.02 121.20
C ALA A 856 -9.84 84.19 122.71
N LYS A 857 -8.86 85.04 123.04
CA LYS A 857 -8.44 85.36 124.41
C LYS A 857 -9.39 86.38 125.07
N LEU A 858 -9.90 86.02 126.25
CA LEU A 858 -10.77 86.87 127.07
C LEU A 858 -9.98 88.02 127.73
N ILE A 859 -10.52 89.24 127.71
CA ILE A 859 -9.94 90.43 128.37
C ILE A 859 -10.87 90.88 129.51
N VAL A 860 -10.32 91.05 130.72
CA VAL A 860 -11.05 91.54 131.92
C VAL A 860 -10.30 92.71 132.54
N LYS A 861 -11.02 93.75 133.01
CA LYS A 861 -10.49 94.96 133.67
C LYS A 861 -11.15 95.18 135.04
N THR A 862 -10.45 95.84 135.96
CA THR A 862 -11.04 96.70 137.02
C THR A 862 -10.95 98.17 136.56
N GLY A 863 -11.59 99.19 137.17
CA GLY A 863 -12.38 99.24 138.41
C GLY A 863 -12.83 100.70 138.68
N ASP A 864 -13.60 101.07 139.70
CA ASP A 864 -14.39 100.32 140.70
C ASP A 864 -15.50 101.27 141.26
N ASP A 865 -16.39 100.78 142.13
CA ASP A 865 -17.43 101.48 142.94
C ASP A 865 -18.51 102.37 142.23
N THR A 866 -19.76 101.91 142.04
CA THR A 866 -20.93 101.70 142.98
C THR A 866 -21.74 102.97 143.30
N ASP A 867 -23.05 102.95 143.59
CA ASP A 867 -24.22 102.06 143.34
C ASP A 867 -25.49 102.95 143.57
N TYR A 868 -26.68 102.37 143.45
CA TYR A 868 -28.01 102.81 143.93
C TYR A 868 -29.01 103.37 142.91
N LYS A 869 -29.60 102.40 142.17
CA LYS A 869 -31.03 102.02 142.26
C LYS A 869 -32.05 103.21 142.24
N SER A 870 -33.00 103.29 141.29
CA SER A 870 -33.93 102.21 140.97
C SER A 870 -34.99 102.57 139.90
N LEU A 871 -35.50 101.53 139.21
CA LEU A 871 -36.82 101.37 138.59
C LEU A 871 -37.29 102.30 137.42
N SER A 872 -37.45 101.63 136.27
CA SER A 872 -38.68 101.54 135.43
C SER A 872 -38.81 102.34 134.11
N ALA A 873 -39.50 101.70 133.15
CA ALA A 873 -39.89 102.14 131.78
C ALA A 873 -38.71 102.49 130.83
N LEU A 874 -38.28 101.64 129.88
CA LEU A 874 -38.96 101.01 128.72
C LEU A 874 -39.35 102.01 127.59
N LEU A 875 -39.03 101.60 126.35
CA LEU A 875 -39.48 102.10 125.02
C LEU A 875 -38.74 103.28 124.33
N ILE A 876 -38.67 103.14 122.99
CA ILE A 876 -38.47 104.16 121.93
C ILE A 876 -37.02 104.72 121.83
N ALA A 877 -36.23 104.55 120.76
CA ALA A 877 -36.41 104.48 119.30
C ALA A 877 -36.63 105.83 118.58
N SER A 878 -35.63 106.30 117.85
CA SER A 878 -35.77 107.24 116.72
C SER A 878 -34.54 107.07 115.83
N GLY A 879 -34.63 106.88 114.50
CA GLY A 879 -35.62 107.49 113.60
C GLY A 879 -35.13 108.89 113.21
N LEU A 880 -35.25 109.40 111.99
CA LEU A 880 -36.19 109.18 110.88
C LEU A 880 -35.45 109.63 109.57
N LEU A 881 -35.97 109.62 108.33
CA LEU A 881 -37.24 110.13 107.76
C LEU A 881 -37.52 109.41 106.42
N ILE A 882 -38.75 108.92 106.13
CA ILE A 882 -39.97 109.66 105.65
C ILE A 882 -39.82 110.10 104.18
N ALA A 883 -40.80 110.03 103.28
CA ALA A 883 -42.12 109.35 103.14
C ALA A 883 -42.54 109.51 101.64
N ALA A 884 -43.73 109.19 101.10
CA ALA A 884 -45.05 108.76 101.58
C ALA A 884 -45.67 107.79 100.52
N VAL A 885 -46.80 107.10 100.73
CA VAL A 885 -48.17 107.65 100.58
C VAL A 885 -49.22 106.64 101.11
N ILE A 886 -49.96 107.08 102.14
CA ILE A 886 -51.44 107.08 102.29
C ILE A 886 -52.27 105.76 102.18
N CYS A 887 -52.70 105.30 103.37
CA CYS A 887 -54.06 104.93 103.81
C CYS A 887 -55.01 103.95 103.06
N LYS A 888 -55.62 103.10 103.92
CA LYS A 888 -57.05 102.69 104.04
C LYS A 888 -57.58 101.37 103.40
N ILE A 889 -58.03 100.48 104.32
CA ILE A 889 -59.38 99.86 104.45
C ILE A 889 -59.59 98.33 104.23
N LYS A 890 -59.92 97.67 105.37
CA LYS A 890 -60.89 96.57 105.67
C LYS A 890 -60.76 95.12 105.11
N ARG A 891 -61.00 94.20 106.07
CA ARG A 891 -61.68 92.85 106.01
C ARG A 891 -60.98 91.73 105.21
N GLY A 892 -60.76 90.51 105.72
CA GLY A 892 -60.90 89.94 107.09
C GLY A 892 -61.88 88.75 107.18
N LYS A 893 -61.63 87.82 108.14
CA LYS A 893 -62.35 86.54 108.44
C LYS A 893 -62.10 85.43 107.38
N ASP A 894 -62.05 84.12 107.68
CA ASP A 894 -61.95 83.27 108.90
C ASP A 894 -60.92 82.13 108.54
N GLU A 895 -60.35 81.31 109.40
CA GLU A 895 -60.71 80.79 110.74
C GLU A 895 -59.43 80.54 111.58
#